data_AF-I3DIE9-F1
#
_entry.id   AF-I3DIE9-F1
#
_cell.length_a   1.000
_cell.length_b   1.000
_cell.length_c   1.000
_cell.angle_alpha   90.00
_cell.angle_beta   90.00
_cell.angle_gamma   90.00
#
_symmetry.space_group_name_H-M   'P 1'
#
loop_
_entity.id
_entity.type
_entity.pdbx_description
1 polymer ?
#
loop_
_entity_poly.entity_id
_entity_poly.type
_entity_poly.pdbx_seq_one_letter_code
_entity_poly.pdbx_strand_id
1 'polypeptide(L)'
;MAGFTYEKNLPHQEKAIESVLSLFDCVHLKQGSRDENPEIVFSGSLKADNLRQIQQFNSVDDVPLSGSNVLDIAMETGTGKTYTYTKTMFELNRTLGVFKFIVVVPTLSIKAGTKNFLESTALAEHFRKDFAGRYCEKEIKLYVVESQKAKAKKAFMPAEIVRFVETDDKQKIHILLINAGMINSDTMAGKDKGNDGSRLIKDKYAVPFEALAAVKPFVIVDEPHKFPKDKKTWENLLKFNAQFILRYGATFNNQFENLLYRLTAIDAFNDDLVKGIRAFTEQIDGDNGERIKLLDLDGKEATFVLNKQEFKLSKGDNLSCVHQAIDDLFVAEMNKTTLVLSNGVELKKGDGINPYSYSDTVRDKMMRQAVRQHFALEKQLLTRSGGRIKPLTLFFIDDIAGYRDEKSQLSGCLKNESNDFLRQYWQRALKDIAQTHGGYFSQDNSDKDDKIEQEVNEILHDKEKLLSLDNPRRFVFSKWTLREGWDNPNVFQICKLRSSGSETSKLQEVGRDLRLPVNEYMARVKDHQFFLNYFVDSNESDFVEKLTAEVNSAVAKPMVFAALNDELIEKILAAYPNESKKSIRHKLADLTDDNDFFVEKGFAETKKMFPKAFEVSGSLKNGKITRSGDKTSKVKMRVGKYDELKALWETINQKALLQYKIKDEAAFLALFTQYLRDNANKFTPTGIRTVQSEIKVSKGLLSVVKNDSVFDDSFEPINTMNYRKVFNYV
;
A
#
# COMPACT_ATOMS: atom_id res chain seq x y z
N MET A 1 23.12 3.50 -12.67
CA MET A 1 21.95 4.35 -12.95
C MET A 1 21.63 5.11 -11.67
N ALA A 2 21.14 6.35 -11.76
CA ALA A 2 20.54 6.99 -10.59
C ALA A 2 19.28 6.19 -10.24
N GLY A 3 19.19 5.67 -9.02
CA GLY A 3 18.06 4.85 -8.60
C GLY A 3 16.75 5.63 -8.50
N PHE A 4 15.72 5.04 -7.89
CA PHE A 4 14.44 5.73 -7.69
C PHE A 4 14.59 7.12 -7.05
N THR A 5 13.91 8.13 -7.59
CA THR A 5 13.81 9.45 -6.96
C THR A 5 12.65 9.45 -5.97
N TYR A 6 12.93 9.70 -4.70
CA TYR A 6 11.94 9.76 -3.64
C TYR A 6 11.37 11.17 -3.49
N GLU A 7 10.06 11.29 -3.34
CA GLU A 7 9.41 12.56 -3.02
C GLU A 7 9.32 12.74 -1.50
N LYS A 8 9.81 13.87 -1.00
CA LYS A 8 9.67 14.24 0.42
C LYS A 8 8.32 14.91 0.70
N ASN A 9 7.88 14.80 1.94
CA ASN A 9 6.76 15.57 2.51
C ASN A 9 5.42 15.39 1.78
N LEU A 10 5.11 14.17 1.34
CA LEU A 10 3.77 13.87 0.81
C LEU A 10 2.75 14.01 1.94
N PRO A 11 1.72 14.87 1.81
CA PRO A 11 0.83 15.23 2.93
C PRO A 11 0.17 14.01 3.62
N HIS A 12 -0.28 13.02 2.84
CA HIS A 12 -0.91 11.81 3.38
C HIS A 12 0.06 10.91 4.14
N GLN A 13 1.37 10.99 3.86
CA GLN A 13 2.40 10.27 4.60
C GLN A 13 2.81 11.03 5.86
N GLU A 14 3.00 12.36 5.76
CA GLU A 14 3.34 13.20 6.90
C GLU A 14 2.26 13.14 7.98
N LYS A 15 0.99 13.27 7.60
CA LYS A 15 -0.13 13.19 8.55
C LYS A 15 -0.14 11.86 9.32
N ALA A 16 0.18 10.75 8.66
CA ALA A 16 0.28 9.44 9.31
C ALA A 16 1.46 9.38 10.31
N ILE A 17 2.61 9.95 9.95
CA ILE A 17 3.82 9.99 10.80
C ILE A 17 3.57 10.89 12.02
N GLU A 18 3.03 12.09 11.80
CA GLU A 18 2.67 13.04 12.85
C GLU A 18 1.68 12.41 13.84
N SER A 19 0.66 11.70 13.35
CA SER A 19 -0.30 10.99 14.21
C SER A 19 0.36 9.98 15.14
N VAL A 20 1.43 9.31 14.70
CA VAL A 20 2.20 8.40 15.56
C VAL A 20 3.05 9.19 16.55
N LEU A 21 3.71 10.26 16.12
CA LEU A 21 4.57 11.08 16.97
C LEU A 21 3.78 11.79 18.07
N SER A 22 2.60 12.31 17.76
CA SER A 22 1.74 13.03 18.71
C SER A 22 1.29 12.17 19.89
N LEU A 23 1.29 10.84 19.75
CA LEU A 23 1.04 9.98 20.91
C LEU A 23 2.10 10.19 21.99
N PHE A 24 3.34 10.44 21.58
CA PHE A 24 4.49 10.54 22.47
C PHE A 24 4.77 11.97 22.93
N ASP A 25 3.84 12.91 22.70
CA ASP A 25 3.97 14.25 23.21
C ASP A 25 3.97 14.26 24.75
N CYS A 26 4.91 15.01 25.32
CA CYS A 26 5.12 15.16 26.77
C CYS A 26 5.47 13.86 27.53
N VAL A 27 5.94 12.81 26.86
CA VAL A 27 6.40 11.58 27.54
C VAL A 27 7.73 11.78 28.27
N HIS A 28 7.92 11.01 29.34
CA HIS A 28 9.21 10.91 30.02
C HIS A 28 10.03 9.74 29.47
N LEU A 29 11.32 9.98 29.22
CA LEU A 29 12.25 8.96 28.74
C LEU A 29 13.14 8.48 29.89
N LYS A 30 13.02 7.21 30.25
CA LYS A 30 13.93 6.54 31.19
C LYS A 30 15.02 5.84 30.40
N GLN A 31 16.27 6.29 30.58
CA GLN A 31 17.41 5.69 29.90
C GLN A 31 17.66 4.26 30.41
N GLY A 32 17.76 3.31 29.48
CA GLY A 32 18.13 1.91 29.74
C GLY A 32 19.64 1.68 29.63
N SER A 33 20.03 0.41 29.49
CA SER A 33 21.42 0.05 29.15
C SER A 33 21.87 0.66 27.82
N ARG A 34 23.18 0.69 27.54
CA ARG A 34 23.72 1.29 26.30
C ARG A 34 23.15 0.66 25.02
N ASP A 35 22.86 -0.63 25.07
CA ASP A 35 22.33 -1.45 23.99
C ASP A 35 20.80 -1.60 24.00
N GLU A 36 20.09 -0.87 24.87
CA GLU A 36 18.64 -0.87 24.97
C GLU A 36 18.04 0.44 24.47
N ASN A 37 16.84 0.39 23.88
CA ASN A 37 16.08 1.60 23.63
C ASN A 37 15.74 2.34 24.93
N PRO A 38 15.62 3.68 24.90
CA PRO A 38 14.99 4.44 25.98
C PRO A 38 13.58 3.90 26.26
N GLU A 39 13.24 3.79 27.54
CA GLU A 39 11.92 3.36 27.99
C GLU A 39 10.97 4.56 28.05
N ILE A 40 9.84 4.46 27.36
CA ILE A 40 8.83 5.52 27.26
C ILE A 40 7.84 5.39 28.41
N VAL A 41 7.75 6.43 29.23
CA VAL A 41 6.90 6.47 30.43
C VAL A 41 5.84 7.56 30.29
N PHE A 42 4.58 7.15 30.36
CA PHE A 42 3.42 8.04 30.38
C PHE A 42 3.01 8.35 31.82
N SER A 43 2.67 9.61 32.10
CA SER A 43 2.14 10.03 33.40
C SER A 43 0.61 10.03 33.41
N GLY A 44 -0.01 9.41 34.43
CA GLY A 44 -1.45 9.47 34.63
C GLY A 44 -2.27 9.01 33.42
N SER A 45 -3.19 9.85 32.95
CA SER A 45 -4.05 9.59 31.79
C SER A 45 -3.46 10.03 30.44
N LEU A 46 -2.23 10.57 30.41
CA LEU A 46 -1.63 11.21 29.23
C LEU A 46 -1.75 10.37 27.95
N LYS A 47 -1.47 9.07 28.02
CA LYS A 47 -1.58 8.18 26.86
C LYS A 47 -3.00 8.17 26.28
N ALA A 48 -4.00 8.04 27.14
CA ALA A 48 -5.40 7.99 26.73
C ALA A 48 -5.88 9.35 26.21
N ASP A 49 -5.39 10.44 26.80
CA ASP A 49 -5.71 11.81 26.38
C ASP A 49 -5.13 12.10 24.99
N ASN A 50 -3.84 11.80 24.77
CA ASN A 50 -3.19 11.93 23.47
C ASN A 50 -3.90 11.08 22.40
N LEU A 51 -4.23 9.81 22.71
CA LEU A 51 -4.96 8.94 21.79
C LEU A 51 -6.32 9.53 21.38
N ARG A 52 -7.09 10.05 22.34
CA ARG A 52 -8.39 10.68 22.05
C ARG A 52 -8.26 11.91 21.16
N GLN A 53 -7.30 12.77 21.44
CA GLN A 53 -7.06 13.98 20.64
C GLN A 53 -6.66 13.63 19.20
N ILE A 54 -5.78 12.63 19.01
CA ILE A 54 -5.39 12.14 17.68
C ILE A 54 -6.61 11.60 16.93
N GLN A 55 -7.46 10.79 17.58
CA GLN A 55 -8.65 10.25 16.93
C GLN A 55 -9.62 11.34 16.49
N GLN A 56 -9.85 12.36 17.33
CA GLN A 56 -10.70 13.50 17.00
C GLN A 56 -10.16 14.30 15.82
N PHE A 57 -8.86 14.64 15.85
CA PHE A 57 -8.21 15.41 14.79
C PHE A 57 -8.22 14.68 13.44
N ASN A 58 -8.07 13.35 13.46
CA ASN A 58 -8.07 12.53 12.26
C ASN A 58 -9.45 11.98 11.88
N SER A 59 -10.50 12.28 12.64
CA SER A 59 -11.86 11.76 12.43
C SER A 59 -11.89 10.22 12.32
N VAL A 60 -11.23 9.56 13.29
CA VAL A 60 -11.16 8.10 13.43
C VAL A 60 -11.62 7.62 14.82
N ASP A 61 -12.38 8.47 15.51
CA ASP A 61 -13.04 8.20 16.79
C ASP A 61 -14.21 7.20 16.69
N ASP A 62 -14.54 6.75 15.47
CA ASP A 62 -15.45 5.63 15.22
C ASP A 62 -14.89 4.27 15.68
N VAL A 63 -13.58 4.18 15.90
CA VAL A 63 -12.92 3.00 16.45
C VAL A 63 -12.65 3.20 17.94
N PRO A 64 -13.15 2.31 18.82
CA PRO A 64 -12.93 2.44 20.26
C PRO A 64 -11.45 2.22 20.61
N LEU A 65 -10.96 3.00 21.59
CA LEU A 65 -9.61 2.85 22.13
C LEU A 65 -9.54 1.64 23.07
N SER A 66 -8.69 0.68 22.72
CA SER A 66 -8.36 -0.48 23.58
C SER A 66 -7.47 -0.12 24.78
N GLY A 67 -6.71 0.97 24.70
CA GLY A 67 -5.68 1.33 25.69
C GLY A 67 -4.40 0.48 25.62
N SER A 68 -4.34 -0.52 24.73
CA SER A 68 -3.17 -1.37 24.51
C SER A 68 -1.98 -0.60 23.93
N ASN A 69 -0.79 -1.19 23.87
CA ASN A 69 0.38 -0.59 23.20
C ASN A 69 0.41 -0.87 21.69
N VAL A 70 -0.70 -1.34 21.13
CA VAL A 70 -0.85 -1.59 19.69
C VAL A 70 -1.50 -0.38 19.04
N LEU A 71 -0.82 0.21 18.07
CA LEU A 71 -1.25 1.41 17.36
C LEU A 71 -1.49 1.07 15.89
N ASP A 72 -2.62 1.49 15.37
CA ASP A 72 -3.05 1.14 14.01
C ASP A 72 -2.98 2.34 13.08
N ILE A 73 -2.32 2.13 11.94
CA ILE A 73 -2.16 3.11 10.87
C ILE A 73 -2.73 2.47 9.60
N ALA A 74 -3.97 2.86 9.28
CA ALA A 74 -4.67 2.37 8.10
C ALA A 74 -4.31 3.22 6.89
N MET A 75 -3.67 2.60 5.90
CA MET A 75 -3.28 3.26 4.66
C MET A 75 -3.52 2.32 3.48
N GLU A 76 -4.23 2.82 2.47
CA GLU A 76 -4.51 2.05 1.26
C GLU A 76 -3.22 1.55 0.56
N THR A 77 -3.34 0.46 -0.19
CA THR A 77 -2.29 -0.07 -1.07
C THR A 77 -1.88 0.96 -2.12
N GLY A 78 -0.60 0.98 -2.48
CA GLY A 78 -0.06 1.94 -3.44
C GLY A 78 0.29 3.34 -2.88
N THR A 79 -0.12 3.67 -1.64
CA THR A 79 0.09 5.01 -1.05
C THR A 79 1.45 5.21 -0.34
N GLY A 80 2.27 4.16 -0.24
CA GLY A 80 3.66 4.24 0.26
C GLY A 80 3.87 3.89 1.75
N LYS A 81 3.08 2.97 2.30
CA LYS A 81 3.22 2.43 3.68
C LYS A 81 4.66 2.17 4.13
N THR A 82 5.45 1.48 3.30
CA THR A 82 6.86 1.13 3.57
C THR A 82 7.72 2.37 3.81
N TYR A 83 7.53 3.41 2.99
CA TYR A 83 8.21 4.67 3.18
C TYR A 83 7.73 5.36 4.45
N THR A 84 6.41 5.40 4.69
CA THR A 84 5.82 6.02 5.89
C THR A 84 6.40 5.44 7.17
N TYR A 85 6.35 4.11 7.38
CA TYR A 85 6.91 3.53 8.60
C TYR A 85 8.43 3.69 8.70
N THR A 86 9.14 3.76 7.56
CA THR A 86 10.59 4.01 7.55
C THR A 86 10.89 5.40 8.05
N LYS A 87 10.18 6.41 7.54
CA LYS A 87 10.30 7.78 8.03
C LYS A 87 9.83 7.91 9.49
N THR A 88 8.80 7.17 9.91
CA THR A 88 8.41 7.08 11.33
C THR A 88 9.57 6.60 12.20
N MET A 89 10.35 5.60 11.78
CA MET A 89 11.54 5.16 12.52
C MET A 89 12.61 6.26 12.62
N PHE A 90 12.86 7.02 11.55
CA PHE A 90 13.76 8.18 11.58
C PHE A 90 13.27 9.27 12.53
N GLU A 91 11.97 9.58 12.50
CA GLU A 91 11.41 10.59 13.40
C GLU A 91 11.42 10.13 14.86
N LEU A 92 11.05 8.88 15.16
CA LEU A 92 11.16 8.30 16.51
C LEU A 92 12.62 8.26 17.01
N ASN A 93 13.59 8.02 16.12
CA ASN A 93 15.01 8.14 16.47
C ASN A 93 15.37 9.58 16.83
N ARG A 94 14.92 10.55 16.03
CA ARG A 94 15.21 11.97 16.21
C ARG A 94 14.58 12.54 17.47
N THR A 95 13.32 12.20 17.75
CA THR A 95 12.53 12.78 18.85
C THR A 95 12.69 12.03 20.16
N LEU A 96 12.72 10.70 20.13
CA LEU A 96 12.71 9.85 21.34
C LEU A 96 14.02 9.08 21.55
N GLY A 97 14.95 9.12 20.60
CA GLY A 97 16.21 8.37 20.69
C GLY A 97 16.05 6.87 20.50
N VAL A 98 14.91 6.39 19.98
CA VAL A 98 14.67 4.98 19.68
C VAL A 98 15.54 4.57 18.49
N PHE A 99 16.36 3.52 18.63
CA PHE A 99 17.34 3.14 17.62
C PHE A 99 17.32 1.65 17.27
N LYS A 100 16.53 0.82 17.98
CA LYS A 100 16.31 -0.60 17.66
C LYS A 100 14.85 -0.88 17.32
N PHE A 101 14.61 -1.35 16.11
CA PHE A 101 13.29 -1.67 15.58
C PHE A 101 13.24 -3.11 15.06
N ILE A 102 12.10 -3.78 15.21
CA ILE A 102 11.83 -5.08 14.60
C ILE A 102 10.72 -4.87 13.56
N VAL A 103 10.98 -5.19 12.29
CA VAL A 103 9.99 -5.14 11.22
C VAL A 103 9.53 -6.56 10.91
N VAL A 104 8.24 -6.79 11.11
CA VAL A 104 7.57 -8.07 10.91
C VAL A 104 6.75 -8.03 9.62
N VAL A 105 7.03 -8.97 8.72
CA VAL A 105 6.34 -9.12 7.42
C VAL A 105 5.73 -10.51 7.27
N PRO A 106 4.62 -10.70 6.54
CA PRO A 106 3.94 -11.99 6.53
C PRO A 106 4.62 -13.01 5.61
N THR A 107 5.10 -12.58 4.44
CA THR A 107 5.57 -13.47 3.38
C THR A 107 7.01 -13.16 2.95
N LEU A 108 7.67 -14.15 2.32
CA LEU A 108 9.06 -14.00 1.85
C LEU A 108 9.19 -12.94 0.76
N SER A 109 8.19 -12.80 -0.11
CA SER A 109 8.16 -11.78 -1.17
C SER A 109 8.15 -10.37 -0.61
N ILE A 110 7.32 -10.12 0.42
CA ILE A 110 7.30 -8.82 1.12
C ILE A 110 8.62 -8.61 1.87
N LYS A 111 9.20 -9.65 2.47
CA LYS A 111 10.53 -9.55 3.10
C LYS A 111 11.60 -9.12 2.10
N ALA A 112 11.64 -9.72 0.91
CA ALA A 112 12.59 -9.35 -0.14
C ALA A 112 12.36 -7.90 -0.62
N GLY A 113 11.10 -7.50 -0.84
CA GLY A 113 10.75 -6.14 -1.22
C GLY A 113 11.16 -5.09 -0.18
N THR A 114 10.87 -5.35 1.10
CA THR A 114 11.26 -4.48 2.21
C THR A 114 12.77 -4.40 2.39
N LYS A 115 13.49 -5.54 2.23
CA LYS A 115 14.95 -5.58 2.25
C LYS A 115 15.54 -4.68 1.15
N ASN A 116 15.11 -4.88 -0.10
CA ASN A 116 15.61 -4.11 -1.24
C ASN A 116 15.31 -2.61 -1.08
N PHE A 117 14.16 -2.26 -0.51
CA PHE A 117 13.82 -0.87 -0.20
C PHE A 117 14.76 -0.27 0.85
N LEU A 118 14.95 -0.94 1.99
CA LEU A 118 15.76 -0.43 3.11
C LEU A 118 17.27 -0.39 2.81
N GLU A 119 17.77 -1.25 1.91
CA GLU A 119 19.17 -1.28 1.47
C GLU A 119 19.45 -0.37 0.26
N SER A 120 18.42 0.27 -0.31
CA SER A 120 18.55 1.13 -1.48
C SER A 120 19.47 2.33 -1.21
N THR A 121 20.46 2.53 -2.07
CA THR A 121 21.34 3.69 -2.03
C THR A 121 20.56 4.99 -2.24
N ALA A 122 19.56 4.98 -3.12
CA ALA A 122 18.70 6.14 -3.34
C ALA A 122 17.89 6.51 -2.08
N LEU A 123 17.46 5.52 -1.29
CA LEU A 123 16.75 5.79 -0.02
C LEU A 123 17.70 6.39 1.02
N ALA A 124 18.91 5.83 1.13
CA ALA A 124 19.95 6.36 2.01
C ALA A 124 20.31 7.81 1.65
N GLU A 125 20.48 8.10 0.36
CA GLU A 125 20.74 9.46 -0.11
C GLU A 125 19.56 10.40 0.15
N HIS A 126 18.33 9.94 -0.04
CA HIS A 126 17.12 10.72 0.22
C HIS A 126 17.06 11.19 1.67
N PHE A 127 17.20 10.30 2.65
CA PHE A 127 17.19 10.69 4.07
C PHE A 127 18.39 11.57 4.46
N ARG A 128 19.53 11.42 3.79
CA ARG A 128 20.72 12.24 4.05
C ARG A 128 20.63 13.65 3.45
N LYS A 129 20.23 13.76 2.18
CA LYS A 129 20.30 15.00 1.39
C LYS A 129 18.99 15.78 1.40
N ASP A 130 17.86 15.12 1.20
CA ASP A 130 16.61 15.82 0.85
C ASP A 130 15.96 16.52 2.04
N PHE A 131 16.34 16.15 3.26
CA PHE A 131 15.88 16.78 4.50
C PHE A 131 16.90 17.75 5.10
N ALA A 132 17.81 18.31 4.30
CA ALA A 132 18.76 19.36 4.71
C ALA A 132 19.54 19.01 5.99
N GLY A 133 19.96 17.75 6.14
CA GLY A 133 20.68 17.31 7.34
C GLY A 133 19.82 17.17 8.60
N ARG A 134 18.48 17.22 8.53
CA ARG A 134 17.55 16.95 9.65
C ARG A 134 17.84 15.61 10.35
N TYR A 135 18.29 14.62 9.58
CA TYR A 135 18.68 13.29 10.06
C TYR A 135 20.20 13.12 10.14
N CYS A 136 21.01 14.17 9.98
CA CYS A 136 22.47 14.13 9.97
C CYS A 136 23.01 13.01 9.04
N GLU A 137 24.05 12.30 9.47
CA GLU A 137 24.61 11.12 8.81
C GLU A 137 24.00 9.81 9.37
N LYS A 138 22.73 9.83 9.82
CA LYS A 138 22.07 8.62 10.35
C LYS A 138 21.87 7.61 9.23
N GLU A 139 22.39 6.41 9.44
CA GLU A 139 22.27 5.29 8.52
C GLU A 139 21.33 4.20 9.07
N ILE A 140 20.64 3.51 8.16
CA ILE A 140 19.97 2.26 8.49
C ILE A 140 21.00 1.12 8.50
N LYS A 141 20.98 0.31 9.56
CA LYS A 141 21.66 -0.97 9.60
C LYS A 141 20.63 -2.10 9.67
N LEU A 142 20.51 -2.84 8.58
CA LEU A 142 19.55 -3.94 8.44
C LEU A 142 20.15 -5.28 8.90
N TYR A 143 19.34 -6.06 9.62
CA TYR A 143 19.63 -7.42 10.09
C TYR A 143 18.52 -8.33 9.58
N VAL A 144 18.79 -9.12 8.54
CA VAL A 144 17.76 -9.95 7.88
C VAL A 144 17.78 -11.35 8.46
N VAL A 145 16.69 -11.76 9.11
CA VAL A 145 16.57 -13.11 9.67
C VAL A 145 16.18 -14.09 8.56
N GLU A 146 17.06 -15.04 8.28
CA GLU A 146 16.85 -16.08 7.26
C GLU A 146 16.72 -17.47 7.89
N SER A 147 15.95 -18.34 7.23
CA SER A 147 15.88 -19.76 7.58
C SER A 147 17.13 -20.45 7.04
N GLN A 148 17.80 -21.25 7.86
CA GLN A 148 18.95 -22.02 7.39
C GLN A 148 18.52 -23.32 6.70
N LYS A 149 19.15 -23.64 5.57
CA LYS A 149 18.93 -24.91 4.86
C LYS A 149 19.50 -26.07 5.69
N ALA A 150 18.79 -27.20 5.71
CA ALA A 150 19.01 -28.39 6.56
C ALA A 150 20.39 -29.11 6.49
N LYS A 151 21.38 -28.57 5.76
CA LYS A 151 22.71 -29.21 5.58
C LYS A 151 23.75 -28.85 6.64
N ALA A 152 23.47 -27.94 7.57
CA ALA A 152 24.41 -27.58 8.62
C ALA A 152 24.31 -28.54 9.83
N LYS A 153 25.34 -29.40 10.03
CA LYS A 153 25.42 -30.37 11.14
C LYS A 153 25.72 -29.76 12.52
N LYS A 154 25.82 -28.43 12.64
CA LYS A 154 26.11 -27.74 13.92
C LYS A 154 25.03 -26.73 14.25
N ALA A 155 24.64 -26.75 15.53
CA ALA A 155 23.84 -25.75 16.22
C ALA A 155 24.23 -24.31 15.86
N PHE A 156 23.26 -23.48 15.50
CA PHE A 156 23.53 -22.09 15.20
C PHE A 156 22.43 -21.16 15.74
N MET A 157 22.85 -20.27 16.63
CA MET A 157 22.08 -19.11 17.05
C MET A 157 22.08 -18.09 15.89
N PRO A 158 20.94 -17.51 15.50
CA PRO A 158 20.90 -16.62 14.33
C PRO A 158 21.84 -15.42 14.50
N ALA A 159 22.93 -15.39 13.73
CA ALA A 159 23.98 -14.37 13.84
C ALA A 159 23.43 -12.93 13.76
N GLU A 160 22.43 -12.71 12.91
CA GLU A 160 21.79 -11.41 12.75
C GLU A 160 21.02 -10.97 14.01
N ILE A 161 20.44 -11.90 14.76
CA ILE A 161 19.80 -11.59 16.05
C ILE A 161 20.86 -11.22 17.08
N VAL A 162 21.96 -11.98 17.15
CA VAL A 162 23.08 -11.70 18.08
C VAL A 162 23.62 -10.28 17.83
N ARG A 163 23.95 -9.97 16.57
CA ARG A 163 24.48 -8.65 16.18
C ARG A 163 23.50 -7.51 16.48
N PHE A 164 22.20 -7.72 16.24
CA PHE A 164 21.16 -6.73 16.54
C PHE A 164 20.98 -6.50 18.05
N VAL A 165 21.06 -7.56 18.86
CA VAL A 165 20.94 -7.44 20.31
C VAL A 165 22.17 -6.76 20.91
N GLU A 166 23.37 -7.11 20.46
CA GLU A 166 24.63 -6.66 21.08
C GLU A 166 25.07 -5.24 20.68
N THR A 167 24.64 -4.74 19.52
CA THR A 167 25.05 -3.39 19.07
C THR A 167 24.58 -2.29 20.03
N ASP A 168 25.47 -1.36 20.36
CA ASP A 168 25.19 -0.14 21.14
C ASP A 168 25.41 1.15 20.32
N ASP A 169 25.56 1.02 18.99
CA ASP A 169 25.75 2.13 18.07
C ASP A 169 24.46 2.96 17.88
N LYS A 170 24.24 3.90 18.79
CA LYS A 170 23.12 4.85 18.73
C LYS A 170 23.23 5.84 17.56
N GLN A 171 24.32 5.85 16.78
CA GLN A 171 24.43 6.67 15.56
C GLN A 171 23.74 6.02 14.36
N LYS A 172 23.30 4.77 14.48
CA LYS A 172 22.55 4.08 13.43
C LYS A 172 21.15 3.72 13.89
N ILE A 173 20.26 3.53 12.92
CA ILE A 173 18.94 2.96 13.12
C ILE A 173 19.05 1.48 12.79
N HIS A 174 18.99 0.62 13.81
CA HIS A 174 19.08 -0.82 13.68
C HIS A 174 17.70 -1.42 13.43
N ILE A 175 17.55 -2.17 12.35
CA ILE A 175 16.30 -2.79 11.94
C ILE A 175 16.48 -4.30 11.82
N LEU A 176 15.79 -5.09 12.63
CA LEU A 176 15.68 -6.54 12.47
C LEU A 176 14.47 -6.87 11.58
N LEU A 177 14.71 -7.42 10.40
CA LEU A 177 13.66 -7.80 9.46
C LEU A 177 13.38 -9.31 9.54
N ILE A 178 12.15 -9.68 9.91
CA ILE A 178 11.75 -11.08 10.15
C ILE A 178 10.39 -11.39 9.55
N ASN A 179 10.22 -12.58 8.97
CA ASN A 179 8.94 -13.03 8.44
C ASN A 179 8.18 -13.96 9.40
N ALA A 180 6.85 -14.07 9.22
CA ALA A 180 5.96 -14.90 10.04
C ALA A 180 6.45 -16.36 10.22
N GLY A 181 7.00 -16.97 9.16
CA GLY A 181 7.56 -18.32 9.21
C GLY A 181 8.72 -18.45 10.22
N MET A 182 9.59 -17.45 10.30
CA MET A 182 10.69 -17.44 11.27
C MET A 182 10.20 -17.17 12.70
N ILE A 183 9.23 -16.28 12.88
CA ILE A 183 8.59 -16.02 14.18
C ILE A 183 8.02 -17.32 14.78
N ASN A 184 7.49 -18.19 13.93
CA ASN A 184 6.90 -19.47 14.33
C ASN A 184 7.90 -20.62 14.45
N SER A 185 9.18 -20.40 14.15
CA SER A 185 10.21 -21.44 14.18
C SER A 185 10.63 -21.82 15.60
N ASP A 186 11.03 -23.09 15.77
CA ASP A 186 11.58 -23.57 17.05
C ASP A 186 12.88 -22.85 17.43
N THR A 187 13.66 -22.38 16.45
CA THR A 187 14.87 -21.58 16.68
C THR A 187 14.57 -20.32 17.47
N MET A 188 13.50 -19.58 17.13
CA MET A 188 13.13 -18.37 17.88
C MET A 188 12.72 -18.67 19.33
N ALA A 189 12.09 -19.83 19.54
CA ALA A 189 11.70 -20.32 20.85
C ALA A 189 12.86 -20.99 21.62
N GLY A 190 14.05 -21.10 21.02
CA GLY A 190 15.18 -21.80 21.60
C GLY A 190 14.95 -23.30 21.80
N LYS A 191 14.01 -23.90 21.06
CA LYS A 191 13.62 -25.32 21.14
C LYS A 191 14.22 -26.17 20.02
N ASP A 192 15.02 -25.58 19.15
CA ASP A 192 15.70 -26.36 18.13
C ASP A 192 16.73 -27.32 18.78
N LYS A 193 17.02 -28.43 18.11
CA LYS A 193 18.00 -29.42 18.59
C LYS A 193 19.42 -28.85 18.75
N GLY A 194 19.65 -27.63 18.25
CA GLY A 194 20.93 -26.95 18.33
C GLY A 194 21.10 -26.08 19.58
N ASN A 195 20.03 -25.63 20.22
CA ASN A 195 20.10 -24.78 21.39
C ASN A 195 20.18 -25.61 22.69
N ASP A 196 21.39 -26.01 23.06
CA ASP A 196 21.70 -26.72 24.31
C ASP A 196 21.98 -25.78 25.50
N GLY A 197 21.82 -24.47 25.31
CA GLY A 197 22.14 -23.44 26.32
C GLY A 197 23.63 -23.15 26.50
N SER A 198 24.53 -23.80 25.74
CA SER A 198 25.97 -23.54 25.79
C SER A 198 26.38 -22.22 25.13
N ARG A 199 25.54 -21.69 24.23
CA ARG A 199 25.72 -20.39 23.59
C ARG A 199 24.64 -19.46 24.09
N LEU A 200 25.05 -18.32 24.61
CA LEU A 200 24.17 -17.28 25.15
C LEU A 200 24.31 -16.01 24.31
N ILE A 201 23.20 -15.30 24.11
CA ILE A 201 23.19 -13.94 23.60
C ILE A 201 23.51 -13.02 24.78
N LYS A 202 24.48 -12.10 24.63
CA LYS A 202 24.90 -11.18 25.70
C LYS A 202 25.32 -11.91 26.99
N ASP A 203 25.85 -13.13 26.86
CA ASP A 203 26.20 -14.02 27.97
C ASP A 203 25.06 -14.26 28.99
N LYS A 204 23.80 -14.04 28.58
CA LYS A 204 22.62 -14.07 29.48
C LYS A 204 21.45 -14.89 28.94
N TYR A 205 21.17 -14.78 27.64
CA TYR A 205 19.92 -15.31 27.08
C TYR A 205 20.18 -16.49 26.17
N ALA A 206 19.65 -17.67 26.54
CA ALA A 206 19.67 -18.83 25.65
C ALA A 206 18.54 -18.78 24.60
N VAL A 207 17.49 -17.98 24.83
CA VAL A 207 16.30 -17.91 23.98
C VAL A 207 16.27 -16.60 23.18
N PRO A 208 16.21 -16.64 21.83
CA PRO A 208 16.17 -15.43 21.01
C PRO A 208 15.04 -14.46 21.33
N PHE A 209 13.82 -14.94 21.62
CA PHE A 209 12.73 -14.05 22.05
C PHE A 209 13.07 -13.26 23.32
N GLU A 210 13.73 -13.88 24.30
CA GLU A 210 14.10 -13.19 25.55
C GLU A 210 15.18 -12.13 25.30
N ALA A 211 16.16 -12.44 24.46
CA ALA A 211 17.21 -11.50 24.07
C ALA A 211 16.65 -10.28 23.32
N LEU A 212 15.69 -10.50 22.42
CA LEU A 212 15.01 -9.43 21.69
C LEU A 212 14.06 -8.62 22.59
N ALA A 213 13.39 -9.25 23.55
CA ALA A 213 12.58 -8.54 24.53
C ALA A 213 13.43 -7.61 25.41
N ALA A 214 14.65 -8.04 25.77
CA ALA A 214 15.54 -7.27 26.62
C ALA A 214 15.96 -5.92 26.00
N VAL A 215 15.98 -5.78 24.67
CA VAL A 215 16.36 -4.51 24.01
C VAL A 215 15.23 -3.45 24.00
N LYS A 216 14.06 -3.77 24.55
CA LYS A 216 12.85 -2.91 24.58
C LYS A 216 12.47 -2.39 23.18
N PRO A 217 12.23 -3.28 22.21
CA PRO A 217 12.09 -2.90 20.80
C PRO A 217 10.80 -2.13 20.55
N PHE A 218 10.81 -1.32 19.50
CA PHE A 218 9.59 -0.97 18.77
C PHE A 218 9.36 -2.01 17.67
N VAL A 219 8.13 -2.51 17.54
CA VAL A 219 7.78 -3.49 16.51
C VAL A 219 6.90 -2.82 15.46
N ILE A 220 7.28 -2.94 14.19
CA ILE A 220 6.46 -2.58 13.04
C ILE A 220 5.87 -3.88 12.47
N VAL A 221 4.56 -3.90 12.22
CA VAL A 221 3.87 -5.02 11.57
C VAL A 221 3.30 -4.55 10.25
N ASP A 222 3.80 -5.12 9.15
CA ASP A 222 3.29 -4.87 7.80
C ASP A 222 2.18 -5.88 7.47
N GLU A 223 1.11 -5.45 6.80
CA GLU A 223 -0.06 -6.28 6.44
C GLU A 223 -0.70 -7.02 7.64
N PRO A 224 -1.21 -6.29 8.67
CA PRO A 224 -1.70 -6.86 9.92
C PRO A 224 -2.85 -7.87 9.77
N HIS A 225 -3.65 -7.82 8.70
CA HIS A 225 -4.68 -8.83 8.43
C HIS A 225 -4.12 -10.26 8.25
N LYS A 226 -2.83 -10.41 7.94
CA LYS A 226 -2.13 -11.70 7.87
C LYS A 226 -1.64 -12.19 9.25
N PHE A 227 -1.82 -11.38 10.31
CA PHE A 227 -1.48 -11.69 11.69
C PHE A 227 -2.72 -11.61 12.60
N PRO A 228 -3.75 -12.44 12.35
CA PRO A 228 -4.95 -12.47 13.18
C PRO A 228 -4.62 -12.81 14.63
N LYS A 229 -5.30 -12.12 15.56
CA LYS A 229 -4.94 -12.11 16.99
C LYS A 229 -5.12 -13.46 17.68
N ASP A 230 -6.03 -14.30 17.17
CA ASP A 230 -6.36 -15.63 17.67
C ASP A 230 -5.41 -16.73 17.16
N LYS A 231 -4.34 -16.37 16.43
CA LYS A 231 -3.39 -17.34 15.87
C LYS A 231 -2.04 -17.25 16.56
N LYS A 232 -1.37 -18.42 16.58
CA LYS A 232 -0.03 -18.64 17.13
C LYS A 232 1.02 -17.58 16.72
N THR A 233 0.97 -17.08 15.48
CA THR A 233 1.90 -16.06 15.01
C THR A 233 1.79 -14.76 15.81
N TRP A 234 0.57 -14.33 16.13
CA TRP A 234 0.35 -13.12 16.95
C TRP A 234 0.80 -13.35 18.39
N GLU A 235 0.47 -14.51 18.97
CA GLU A 235 0.96 -14.90 20.30
C GLU A 235 2.49 -14.88 20.39
N ASN A 236 3.17 -15.40 19.36
CA ASN A 236 4.64 -15.36 19.27
C ASN A 236 5.18 -13.93 19.08
N LEU A 237 4.48 -13.09 18.32
CA LEU A 237 4.85 -11.68 18.14
C LEU A 237 4.82 -10.92 19.47
N LEU A 238 3.84 -11.19 20.34
CA LEU A 238 3.76 -10.59 21.67
C LEU A 238 4.94 -10.96 22.58
N LYS A 239 5.65 -12.07 22.30
CA LYS A 239 6.87 -12.46 23.04
C LYS A 239 8.06 -11.54 22.81
N PHE A 240 8.03 -10.69 21.78
CA PHE A 240 9.02 -9.61 21.66
C PHE A 240 8.90 -8.58 22.78
N ASN A 241 7.82 -8.59 23.57
CA ASN A 241 7.57 -7.67 24.69
C ASN A 241 7.87 -6.21 24.30
N ALA A 242 7.36 -5.81 23.14
CA ALA A 242 7.66 -4.52 22.54
C ALA A 242 7.11 -3.38 23.39
N GLN A 243 7.80 -2.24 23.41
CA GLN A 243 7.25 -1.03 24.04
C GLN A 243 5.95 -0.61 23.33
N PHE A 244 5.99 -0.59 21.99
CA PHE A 244 4.85 -0.31 21.12
C PHE A 244 4.90 -1.20 19.88
N ILE A 245 3.72 -1.59 19.39
CA ILE A 245 3.52 -2.32 18.15
C ILE A 245 2.77 -1.40 17.18
N LEU A 246 3.42 -0.97 16.10
CA LEU A 246 2.82 -0.14 15.07
C LEU A 246 2.37 -1.03 13.89
N ARG A 247 1.07 -1.15 13.66
CA ARG A 247 0.49 -1.94 12.57
C ARG A 247 0.17 -1.05 11.37
N TYR A 248 0.80 -1.31 10.22
CA TYR A 248 0.57 -0.59 8.98
C TYR A 248 -0.11 -1.51 7.96
N GLY A 249 -1.29 -1.14 7.48
CA GLY A 249 -2.03 -1.98 6.54
C GLY A 249 -3.16 -1.25 5.83
N ALA A 250 -3.65 -1.81 4.72
CA ALA A 250 -4.93 -1.39 4.15
C ALA A 250 -6.12 -2.11 4.82
N THR A 251 -5.89 -3.35 5.27
CA THR A 251 -6.93 -4.23 5.81
C THR A 251 -6.61 -4.66 7.24
N PHE A 252 -7.63 -4.58 8.11
CA PHE A 252 -7.54 -4.93 9.54
C PHE A 252 -8.62 -5.93 9.97
N ASN A 253 -9.48 -6.43 9.07
CA ASN A 253 -10.58 -7.36 9.36
C ASN A 253 -11.49 -6.89 10.52
N ASN A 254 -11.70 -5.59 10.65
CA ASN A 254 -12.41 -4.93 11.76
C ASN A 254 -11.81 -5.19 13.16
N GLN A 255 -10.54 -5.63 13.23
CA GLN A 255 -9.82 -5.91 14.48
C GLN A 255 -8.85 -4.78 14.85
N PHE A 256 -9.35 -3.54 14.88
CA PHE A 256 -8.57 -2.40 15.33
C PHE A 256 -8.32 -2.43 16.85
N GLU A 257 -7.30 -1.69 17.30
CA GLU A 257 -6.85 -1.53 18.69
C GLU A 257 -6.89 -0.06 19.10
N ASN A 258 -5.98 0.75 18.54
CA ASN A 258 -5.95 2.20 18.70
C ASN A 258 -5.66 2.81 17.34
N LEU A 259 -6.72 3.08 16.55
CA LEU A 259 -6.59 3.64 15.20
C LEU A 259 -6.18 5.10 15.29
N LEU A 260 -4.99 5.41 14.80
CA LEU A 260 -4.43 6.76 14.82
C LEU A 260 -4.71 7.52 13.54
N TYR A 261 -4.67 6.83 12.40
CA TYR A 261 -4.79 7.44 11.08
C TYR A 261 -5.46 6.48 10.10
N ARG A 262 -6.31 7.00 9.22
CA ARG A 262 -7.00 6.24 8.17
C ARG A 262 -6.98 7.01 6.85
N LEU A 263 -6.28 6.45 5.87
CA LEU A 263 -6.34 6.83 4.45
C LEU A 263 -7.05 5.70 3.69
N THR A 264 -8.29 5.96 3.28
CA THR A 264 -9.16 4.96 2.67
C THR A 264 -8.86 4.75 1.18
N ALA A 265 -9.43 3.68 0.61
CA ALA A 265 -9.44 3.45 -0.83
C ALA A 265 -9.98 4.66 -1.61
N ILE A 266 -11.03 5.27 -1.08
CA ILE A 266 -11.70 6.39 -1.72
C ILE A 266 -10.82 7.61 -1.73
N ASP A 267 -10.17 7.93 -0.60
CA ASP A 267 -9.22 9.03 -0.53
C ASP A 267 -8.10 8.82 -1.56
N ALA A 268 -7.54 7.60 -1.59
CA ALA A 268 -6.46 7.25 -2.51
C ALA A 268 -6.85 7.46 -3.99
N PHE A 269 -8.04 7.01 -4.40
CA PHE A 269 -8.52 7.23 -5.77
C PHE A 269 -8.94 8.69 -6.02
N ASN A 270 -9.68 9.31 -5.09
CA ASN A 270 -10.27 10.63 -5.27
C ASN A 270 -9.23 11.75 -5.32
N ASP A 271 -8.11 11.57 -4.62
CA ASP A 271 -6.99 12.50 -4.56
C ASP A 271 -5.87 12.13 -5.54
N ASP A 272 -6.13 11.18 -6.47
CA ASP A 272 -5.20 10.77 -7.53
C ASP A 272 -3.84 10.28 -6.97
N LEU A 273 -3.85 9.70 -5.77
CA LEU A 273 -2.67 9.11 -5.13
C LEU A 273 -2.30 7.75 -5.75
N VAL A 274 -3.24 7.15 -6.49
CA VAL A 274 -3.11 5.88 -7.20
C VAL A 274 -3.75 5.97 -8.59
N LYS A 275 -3.35 5.08 -9.50
CA LYS A 275 -3.98 4.95 -10.82
C LYS A 275 -5.45 4.59 -10.68
N GLY A 276 -6.29 5.11 -11.58
CA GLY A 276 -7.65 4.63 -11.79
C GLY A 276 -7.64 3.25 -12.46
N ILE A 277 -8.81 2.64 -12.60
CA ILE A 277 -8.95 1.31 -13.21
C ILE A 277 -9.86 1.40 -14.44
N ARG A 278 -9.42 0.78 -15.54
CA ARG A 278 -10.22 0.58 -16.74
C ARG A 278 -10.36 -0.91 -17.00
N ALA A 279 -11.53 -1.46 -16.73
CA ALA A 279 -11.78 -2.88 -16.93
C ALA A 279 -12.13 -3.19 -18.39
N PHE A 280 -11.48 -4.19 -18.97
CA PHE A 280 -11.78 -4.76 -20.28
C PHE A 280 -12.39 -6.14 -20.03
N THR A 281 -13.68 -6.29 -20.33
CA THR A 281 -14.40 -7.55 -20.22
C THR A 281 -14.60 -8.10 -21.62
N GLU A 282 -13.93 -9.19 -21.97
CA GLU A 282 -14.14 -9.84 -23.26
C GLU A 282 -15.34 -10.79 -23.18
N GLN A 283 -16.24 -10.67 -24.15
CA GLN A 283 -17.37 -11.59 -24.29
C GLN A 283 -16.94 -12.81 -25.11
N ILE A 284 -17.31 -13.99 -24.60
CA ILE A 284 -17.14 -15.27 -25.27
C ILE A 284 -18.29 -15.43 -26.27
N ASP A 285 -17.97 -15.44 -27.55
CA ASP A 285 -18.95 -15.77 -28.59
C ASP A 285 -19.26 -17.27 -28.51
N GLY A 286 -20.49 -17.64 -28.15
CA GLY A 286 -20.94 -19.04 -28.02
C GLY A 286 -21.01 -19.61 -26.59
N ASP A 287 -20.85 -18.78 -25.54
CA ASP A 287 -21.11 -19.20 -24.16
C ASP A 287 -22.60 -19.49 -23.96
N ASN A 288 -22.96 -20.77 -23.90
CA ASN A 288 -24.32 -21.24 -23.62
C ASN A 288 -24.63 -21.28 -22.11
N GLY A 289 -23.74 -20.79 -21.25
CA GLY A 289 -23.89 -20.81 -19.79
C GLY A 289 -23.61 -22.17 -19.15
N GLU A 290 -22.88 -23.05 -19.84
CA GLU A 290 -22.57 -24.39 -19.37
C GLU A 290 -21.61 -24.35 -18.17
N ARG A 291 -21.86 -25.21 -17.18
CA ARG A 291 -21.02 -25.32 -15.97
C ARG A 291 -20.75 -26.77 -15.63
N ILE A 292 -19.47 -27.13 -15.58
CA ILE A 292 -19.01 -28.41 -15.07
C ILE A 292 -18.95 -28.28 -13.55
N LYS A 293 -19.72 -29.07 -12.80
CA LYS A 293 -19.75 -29.02 -11.33
C LYS A 293 -19.03 -30.21 -10.72
N LEU A 294 -18.23 -29.97 -9.67
CA LEU A 294 -17.66 -31.04 -8.85
C LEU A 294 -18.74 -31.54 -7.87
N LEU A 295 -19.29 -32.73 -8.13
CA LEU A 295 -20.35 -33.31 -7.32
C LEU A 295 -19.79 -33.99 -6.07
N ASP A 296 -18.77 -34.84 -6.24
CA ASP A 296 -18.24 -35.66 -5.16
C ASP A 296 -16.72 -35.85 -5.26
N LEU A 297 -16.13 -36.15 -4.10
CA LEU A 297 -14.71 -36.33 -3.89
C LEU A 297 -14.48 -37.35 -2.79
N ASP A 298 -13.76 -38.44 -3.09
CA ASP A 298 -13.46 -39.53 -2.13
C ASP A 298 -11.96 -39.61 -1.75
N GLY A 299 -11.12 -38.79 -2.41
CA GLY A 299 -9.67 -38.72 -2.24
C GLY A 299 -8.86 -39.58 -3.22
N LYS A 300 -9.52 -40.38 -4.06
CA LYS A 300 -8.91 -41.12 -5.18
C LYS A 300 -9.52 -40.74 -6.53
N GLU A 301 -10.84 -40.58 -6.55
CA GLU A 301 -11.63 -40.16 -7.70
C GLU A 301 -12.44 -38.89 -7.39
N ALA A 302 -12.64 -38.09 -8.43
CA ALA A 302 -13.49 -36.91 -8.44
C ALA A 302 -14.61 -37.07 -9.47
N THR A 303 -15.85 -36.81 -9.06
CA THR A 303 -17.02 -36.91 -9.93
C THR A 303 -17.46 -35.52 -10.38
N PHE A 304 -17.29 -35.24 -11.67
CA PHE A 304 -17.75 -34.02 -12.32
C PHE A 304 -19.09 -34.25 -13.04
N VAL A 305 -19.94 -33.22 -13.07
CA VAL A 305 -21.25 -33.26 -13.72
C VAL A 305 -21.36 -32.13 -14.73
N LEU A 306 -21.72 -32.48 -15.96
CA LEU A 306 -22.10 -31.55 -17.01
C LEU A 306 -23.40 -32.06 -17.66
N ASN A 307 -24.42 -31.21 -17.78
CA ASN A 307 -25.70 -31.57 -18.43
C ASN A 307 -26.33 -32.90 -17.94
N LYS A 308 -26.22 -33.19 -16.63
CA LYS A 308 -26.67 -34.43 -15.94
C LYS A 308 -25.88 -35.71 -16.27
N GLN A 309 -24.76 -35.60 -16.98
CA GLN A 309 -23.84 -36.71 -17.19
C GLN A 309 -22.68 -36.64 -16.18
N GLU A 310 -22.35 -37.78 -15.58
CA GLU A 310 -21.25 -37.90 -14.60
C GLU A 310 -19.96 -38.36 -15.28
N PHE A 311 -18.85 -37.71 -14.93
CA PHE A 311 -17.51 -38.02 -15.40
C PHE A 311 -16.60 -38.22 -14.19
N LYS A 312 -15.93 -39.36 -14.11
CA LYS A 312 -15.01 -39.68 -13.02
C LYS A 312 -13.57 -39.47 -13.48
N LEU A 313 -12.83 -38.70 -12.70
CA LEU A 313 -11.44 -38.33 -12.98
C LEU A 313 -10.56 -38.68 -11.78
N SER A 314 -9.44 -39.35 -12.04
CA SER A 314 -8.37 -39.64 -11.08
C SER A 314 -7.24 -38.60 -11.15
N LYS A 315 -6.30 -38.67 -10.22
CA LYS A 315 -5.09 -37.83 -10.24
C LYS A 315 -4.33 -38.02 -11.57
N GLY A 316 -4.10 -36.93 -12.29
CA GLY A 316 -3.41 -36.91 -13.58
C GLY A 316 -4.34 -36.87 -14.81
N ASP A 317 -5.63 -37.15 -14.64
CA ASP A 317 -6.57 -37.19 -15.76
C ASP A 317 -6.98 -35.78 -16.23
N ASN A 318 -7.11 -35.61 -17.55
CA ASN A 318 -7.45 -34.35 -18.21
C ASN A 318 -8.98 -34.13 -18.29
N LEU A 319 -9.43 -32.92 -17.98
CA LEU A 319 -10.82 -32.47 -18.03
C LEU A 319 -11.34 -32.28 -19.46
N SER A 320 -10.49 -32.41 -20.49
CA SER A 320 -10.90 -32.46 -21.90
C SER A 320 -11.89 -33.58 -22.20
N CYS A 321 -11.88 -34.66 -21.42
CA CYS A 321 -12.88 -35.73 -21.53
C CYS A 321 -14.28 -35.31 -21.04
N VAL A 322 -14.38 -34.23 -20.26
CA VAL A 322 -15.63 -33.67 -19.75
C VAL A 322 -16.20 -32.64 -20.72
N HIS A 323 -15.34 -31.84 -21.37
CA HIS A 323 -15.76 -30.85 -22.37
C HIS A 323 -14.66 -30.52 -23.38
N GLN A 324 -15.00 -30.46 -24.68
CA GLN A 324 -14.05 -30.24 -25.77
C GLN A 324 -13.38 -28.86 -25.79
N ALA A 325 -13.98 -27.85 -25.15
CA ALA A 325 -13.38 -26.52 -25.03
C ALA A 325 -12.26 -26.43 -23.98
N ILE A 326 -11.98 -27.52 -23.25
CA ILE A 326 -10.88 -27.61 -22.27
C ILE A 326 -9.79 -28.47 -22.90
N ASP A 327 -8.65 -27.86 -23.25
CA ASP A 327 -7.53 -28.60 -23.85
C ASP A 327 -6.51 -29.06 -22.79
N ASP A 328 -6.08 -28.15 -21.89
CA ASP A 328 -4.92 -28.36 -20.99
C ASP A 328 -5.24 -28.14 -19.50
N LEU A 329 -6.19 -28.89 -18.94
CA LEU A 329 -6.53 -28.83 -17.51
C LEU A 329 -6.68 -30.24 -16.95
N PHE A 330 -5.89 -30.60 -15.95
CA PHE A 330 -5.93 -31.94 -15.35
C PHE A 330 -5.98 -31.89 -13.82
N VAL A 331 -6.35 -33.00 -13.19
CA VAL A 331 -6.36 -33.09 -11.73
C VAL A 331 -4.94 -33.24 -11.21
N ALA A 332 -4.40 -32.20 -10.57
CA ALA A 332 -3.04 -32.23 -10.03
C ALA A 332 -2.98 -32.99 -8.70
N GLU A 333 -3.85 -32.66 -7.75
CA GLU A 333 -3.92 -33.32 -6.44
C GLU A 333 -5.38 -33.37 -5.97
N MET A 334 -5.72 -34.31 -5.09
CA MET A 334 -7.03 -34.34 -4.44
C MET A 334 -6.93 -34.99 -3.05
N ASN A 335 -7.80 -34.58 -2.13
CA ASN A 335 -8.04 -35.24 -0.86
C ASN A 335 -9.56 -35.47 -0.68
N LYS A 336 -10.08 -35.72 0.52
CA LYS A 336 -11.54 -35.97 0.70
C LYS A 336 -12.41 -34.71 0.66
N THR A 337 -11.80 -33.53 0.76
CA THR A 337 -12.49 -32.24 0.90
C THR A 337 -12.19 -31.25 -0.22
N THR A 338 -11.04 -31.38 -0.88
CA THR A 338 -10.51 -30.41 -1.84
C THR A 338 -9.81 -31.12 -2.98
N LEU A 339 -10.13 -30.69 -4.21
CA LEU A 339 -9.43 -31.06 -5.43
C LEU A 339 -8.64 -29.86 -5.92
N VAL A 340 -7.39 -30.08 -6.33
CA VAL A 340 -6.49 -29.09 -6.91
C VAL A 340 -6.27 -29.44 -8.37
N LEU A 341 -6.62 -28.51 -9.26
CA LEU A 341 -6.34 -28.63 -10.68
C LEU A 341 -4.89 -28.22 -11.01
N SER A 342 -4.41 -28.57 -12.20
CA SER A 342 -3.05 -28.27 -12.69
C SER A 342 -2.68 -26.78 -12.68
N ASN A 343 -3.68 -25.90 -12.73
CA ASN A 343 -3.54 -24.46 -12.64
C ASN A 343 -3.59 -23.90 -11.20
N GLY A 344 -3.64 -24.78 -10.19
CA GLY A 344 -3.71 -24.39 -8.78
C GLY A 344 -5.10 -23.93 -8.31
N VAL A 345 -6.15 -24.07 -9.13
CA VAL A 345 -7.53 -23.83 -8.68
C VAL A 345 -7.95 -24.94 -7.74
N GLU A 346 -8.35 -24.54 -6.52
CA GLU A 346 -8.94 -25.44 -5.52
C GLU A 346 -10.46 -25.48 -5.70
N LEU A 347 -11.01 -26.68 -5.87
CA LEU A 347 -12.44 -26.96 -5.96
C LEU A 347 -12.88 -27.77 -4.75
N LYS A 348 -14.03 -27.39 -4.19
CA LYS A 348 -14.78 -28.12 -3.17
C LYS A 348 -16.05 -28.71 -3.78
N LYS A 349 -16.66 -29.66 -3.07
CA LYS A 349 -17.95 -30.24 -3.48
C LYS A 349 -18.98 -29.13 -3.66
N GLY A 350 -19.61 -29.08 -4.83
CA GLY A 350 -20.58 -28.06 -5.23
C GLY A 350 -20.01 -26.95 -6.12
N ASP A 351 -18.69 -26.79 -6.20
CA ASP A 351 -18.07 -25.76 -7.04
C ASP A 351 -18.23 -26.08 -8.52
N GLY A 352 -18.29 -25.04 -9.35
CA GLY A 352 -18.45 -25.18 -10.80
C GLY A 352 -17.43 -24.37 -11.58
N ILE A 353 -17.01 -24.92 -12.73
CA ILE A 353 -16.11 -24.27 -13.69
C ILE A 353 -16.84 -24.04 -15.01
N ASN A 354 -16.57 -22.90 -15.65
CA ASN A 354 -17.03 -22.61 -17.01
C ASN A 354 -15.99 -23.19 -18.00
N PRO A 355 -16.33 -24.16 -18.86
CA PRO A 355 -15.37 -24.75 -19.79
C PRO A 355 -14.86 -23.74 -20.84
N TYR A 356 -15.67 -22.75 -21.24
CA TYR A 356 -15.27 -21.78 -22.27
C TYR A 356 -14.21 -20.79 -21.79
N SER A 357 -14.11 -20.56 -20.47
CA SER A 357 -13.02 -19.79 -19.86
C SER A 357 -11.65 -20.45 -20.01
N TYR A 358 -11.61 -21.72 -20.39
CA TYR A 358 -10.38 -22.46 -20.65
C TYR A 358 -10.13 -22.68 -22.14
N SER A 359 -10.96 -22.11 -23.02
CA SER A 359 -10.78 -22.21 -24.46
C SER A 359 -9.63 -21.33 -24.96
N ASP A 360 -8.84 -21.85 -25.90
CA ASP A 360 -7.75 -21.11 -26.51
C ASP A 360 -8.21 -19.84 -27.23
N THR A 361 -9.44 -19.82 -27.78
CA THR A 361 -9.99 -18.69 -28.52
C THR A 361 -10.17 -17.43 -27.64
N VAL A 362 -10.66 -17.60 -26.40
CA VAL A 362 -10.87 -16.49 -25.46
C VAL A 362 -9.53 -15.98 -24.95
N ARG A 363 -8.64 -16.92 -24.61
CA ARG A 363 -7.25 -16.65 -24.20
C ARG A 363 -6.53 -15.80 -25.24
N ASP A 364 -6.58 -16.23 -26.50
CA ASP A 364 -5.98 -15.53 -27.64
C ASP A 364 -6.56 -14.13 -27.83
N LYS A 365 -7.89 -13.98 -27.79
CA LYS A 365 -8.57 -12.69 -27.99
C LYS A 365 -8.16 -11.68 -26.92
N MET A 366 -8.16 -12.09 -25.65
CA MET A 366 -7.73 -11.24 -24.52
C MET A 366 -6.24 -10.86 -24.65
N MET A 367 -5.37 -11.81 -24.99
CA MET A 367 -3.93 -11.54 -25.16
C MET A 367 -3.68 -10.56 -26.32
N ARG A 368 -4.32 -10.76 -27.48
CA ARG A 368 -4.22 -9.87 -28.63
C ARG A 368 -4.70 -8.47 -28.31
N GLN A 369 -5.82 -8.36 -27.59
CA GLN A 369 -6.35 -7.07 -27.16
C GLN A 369 -5.40 -6.38 -26.18
N ALA A 370 -4.84 -7.10 -25.20
CA ALA A 370 -3.87 -6.55 -24.27
C ALA A 370 -2.61 -6.03 -24.98
N VAL A 371 -2.07 -6.80 -25.93
CA VAL A 371 -0.92 -6.38 -26.77
C VAL A 371 -1.25 -5.13 -27.59
N ARG A 372 -2.43 -5.09 -28.23
CA ARG A 372 -2.86 -3.91 -29.00
C ARG A 372 -3.00 -2.67 -28.12
N GLN A 373 -3.58 -2.80 -26.94
CA GLN A 373 -3.68 -1.70 -25.97
C GLN A 373 -2.31 -1.28 -25.43
N HIS A 374 -1.34 -2.20 -25.34
CA HIS A 374 0.02 -1.89 -24.92
C HIS A 374 0.69 -0.95 -25.89
N PHE A 375 0.68 -1.23 -27.19
CA PHE A 375 1.30 -0.34 -28.15
C PHE A 375 0.59 1.02 -28.26
N ALA A 376 -0.72 1.07 -28.02
CA ALA A 376 -1.45 2.34 -27.91
C ALA A 376 -0.99 3.16 -26.70
N LEU A 377 -0.84 2.52 -25.53
CA LEU A 377 -0.27 3.15 -24.33
C LEU A 377 1.18 3.53 -24.56
N GLU A 378 2.01 2.66 -25.09
CA GLU A 378 3.44 2.89 -25.35
C GLU A 378 3.64 4.11 -26.23
N LYS A 379 2.85 4.25 -27.30
CA LYS A 379 2.82 5.47 -28.11
C LYS A 379 2.50 6.70 -27.26
N GLN A 380 1.40 6.68 -26.50
CA GLN A 380 1.03 7.82 -25.64
C GLN A 380 2.09 8.15 -24.58
N LEU A 381 2.70 7.12 -23.99
CA LEU A 381 3.54 7.24 -22.80
C LEU A 381 5.02 7.51 -23.12
N LEU A 382 5.50 7.13 -24.31
CA LEU A 382 6.86 7.39 -24.77
C LEU A 382 6.99 8.68 -25.59
N THR A 383 5.89 9.28 -26.05
CA THR A 383 5.92 10.55 -26.82
C THR A 383 5.47 11.77 -26.01
N ARG A 384 5.30 11.64 -24.70
CA ARG A 384 4.90 12.76 -23.83
C ARG A 384 6.02 13.78 -23.62
N SER A 385 5.64 15.02 -23.30
CA SER A 385 6.55 16.15 -23.07
C SER A 385 7.14 16.23 -21.64
N GLY A 386 6.63 15.45 -20.68
CA GLY A 386 7.05 15.44 -19.26
C GLY A 386 8.10 14.37 -18.89
N GLY A 387 8.84 13.86 -19.88
CA GLY A 387 9.73 12.70 -19.73
C GLY A 387 9.02 11.39 -20.03
N ARG A 388 9.69 10.48 -20.73
CA ARG A 388 9.09 9.23 -21.23
C ARG A 388 8.77 8.29 -20.06
N ILE A 389 7.67 7.53 -20.17
CA ILE A 389 7.35 6.46 -19.22
C ILE A 389 7.29 5.16 -20.01
N LYS A 390 8.09 4.18 -19.60
CA LYS A 390 8.05 2.83 -20.15
C LYS A 390 6.87 2.06 -19.55
N PRO A 391 5.81 1.70 -20.29
CA PRO A 391 4.77 0.83 -19.75
C PRO A 391 5.20 -0.63 -19.70
N LEU A 392 4.65 -1.35 -18.73
CA LEU A 392 4.74 -2.80 -18.61
C LEU A 392 3.34 -3.42 -18.65
N THR A 393 3.23 -4.58 -19.28
CA THR A 393 2.03 -5.43 -19.27
C THR A 393 2.34 -6.75 -18.58
N LEU A 394 1.56 -7.08 -17.56
CA LEU A 394 1.64 -8.32 -16.81
C LEU A 394 0.54 -9.28 -17.27
N PHE A 395 0.93 -10.48 -17.64
CA PHE A 395 0.05 -11.59 -18.01
C PHE A 395 0.09 -12.65 -16.92
N PHE A 396 -1.06 -12.97 -16.35
CA PHE A 396 -1.22 -14.11 -15.44
C PHE A 396 -1.67 -15.33 -16.23
N ILE A 397 -0.72 -16.19 -16.60
CA ILE A 397 -0.93 -17.36 -17.46
C ILE A 397 -0.15 -18.57 -16.94
N ASP A 398 -0.58 -19.76 -17.35
CA ASP A 398 0.05 -21.03 -16.98
C ASP A 398 1.14 -21.48 -17.97
N ASP A 399 1.04 -21.07 -19.24
CA ASP A 399 2.03 -21.38 -20.29
C ASP A 399 2.06 -20.31 -21.42
N ILE A 400 3.25 -20.03 -21.95
CA ILE A 400 3.58 -19.06 -23.00
C ILE A 400 3.21 -19.55 -24.40
N ALA A 401 2.97 -20.85 -24.63
CA ALA A 401 2.87 -21.44 -25.99
C ALA A 401 1.86 -20.77 -26.95
N GLY A 402 0.83 -20.08 -26.43
CA GLY A 402 -0.16 -19.31 -27.20
C GLY A 402 0.23 -17.87 -27.56
N TYR A 403 1.31 -17.32 -27.00
CA TYR A 403 1.75 -15.95 -27.28
C TYR A 403 2.47 -15.86 -28.64
N ARG A 404 1.78 -15.41 -29.70
CA ARG A 404 2.37 -15.32 -31.06
C ARG A 404 2.12 -14.01 -31.82
N ASP A 405 1.22 -13.16 -31.34
CA ASP A 405 0.67 -12.06 -32.16
C ASP A 405 1.43 -10.71 -32.03
N GLU A 406 2.44 -10.62 -31.16
CA GLU A 406 3.22 -9.39 -30.92
C GLU A 406 3.86 -8.83 -32.19
N LYS A 407 4.55 -9.68 -32.95
CA LYS A 407 5.27 -9.29 -34.16
C LYS A 407 4.36 -8.64 -35.20
N SER A 408 3.16 -9.20 -35.38
CA SER A 408 2.18 -8.72 -36.33
C SER A 408 1.65 -7.34 -35.93
N GLN A 409 1.26 -7.18 -34.67
CA GLN A 409 0.75 -5.90 -34.13
C GLN A 409 1.81 -4.80 -34.20
N LEU A 410 3.03 -5.08 -33.74
CA LEU A 410 4.13 -4.11 -33.73
C LEU A 410 4.53 -3.68 -35.15
N SER A 411 4.59 -4.62 -36.08
CA SER A 411 4.84 -4.32 -37.51
C SER A 411 3.74 -3.44 -38.11
N GLY A 412 2.49 -3.63 -37.71
CA GLY A 412 1.36 -2.78 -38.11
C GLY A 412 1.47 -1.36 -37.54
N CYS A 413 1.80 -1.21 -36.27
CA CYS A 413 2.00 0.08 -35.61
C CYS A 413 3.14 0.89 -36.26
N LEU A 414 4.24 0.23 -36.60
CA LEU A 414 5.42 0.89 -37.20
C LEU A 414 5.14 1.53 -38.57
N LYS A 415 4.21 0.97 -39.36
CA LYS A 415 3.88 1.51 -40.71
C LYS A 415 3.31 2.92 -40.67
N ASN A 416 2.62 3.27 -39.59
CA ASN A 416 1.90 4.54 -39.45
C ASN A 416 2.52 5.46 -38.37
N GLU A 417 3.78 5.20 -37.98
CA GLU A 417 4.45 5.97 -36.93
C GLU A 417 5.32 7.09 -37.50
N SER A 418 5.10 8.32 -37.01
CA SER A 418 5.81 9.52 -37.44
C SER A 418 6.84 10.01 -36.42
N ASN A 419 6.80 9.52 -35.17
CA ASN A 419 7.79 9.89 -34.16
C ASN A 419 9.09 9.09 -34.33
N ASP A 420 10.21 9.78 -34.57
CA ASP A 420 11.52 9.16 -34.84
C ASP A 420 12.04 8.27 -33.70
N PHE A 421 11.89 8.72 -32.45
CA PHE A 421 12.33 7.95 -31.29
C PHE A 421 11.52 6.65 -31.17
N LEU A 422 10.20 6.74 -31.24
CA LEU A 422 9.31 5.58 -31.11
C LEU A 422 9.55 4.58 -32.24
N ARG A 423 9.79 5.08 -33.46
CA ARG A 423 10.13 4.25 -34.62
C ARG A 423 11.41 3.45 -34.38
N GLN A 424 12.48 4.10 -33.91
CA GLN A 424 13.74 3.41 -33.59
C GLN A 424 13.57 2.41 -32.43
N TYR A 425 12.81 2.79 -31.41
CA TYR A 425 12.51 1.95 -30.24
C TYR A 425 11.77 0.67 -30.65
N TRP A 426 10.72 0.79 -31.46
CA TRP A 426 9.97 -0.35 -32.00
C TRP A 426 10.78 -1.18 -33.00
N GLN A 427 11.64 -0.56 -33.81
CA GLN A 427 12.56 -1.31 -34.67
C GLN A 427 13.56 -2.15 -33.86
N ARG A 428 14.08 -1.64 -32.74
CA ARG A 428 14.94 -2.41 -31.84
C ARG A 428 14.19 -3.60 -31.25
N ALA A 429 12.95 -3.40 -30.83
CA ALA A 429 12.08 -4.46 -30.32
C ALA A 429 11.79 -5.54 -31.40
N LEU A 430 11.51 -5.13 -32.64
CA LEU A 430 11.25 -6.07 -33.76
C LEU A 430 12.46 -6.92 -34.15
N LYS A 431 13.69 -6.42 -33.94
CA LYS A 431 14.91 -7.17 -34.22
C LYS A 431 15.06 -8.38 -33.28
N ASP A 432 14.61 -8.24 -32.04
CA ASP A 432 14.72 -9.29 -31.03
C ASP A 432 13.46 -9.35 -30.16
N ILE A 433 12.41 -9.93 -30.75
CA ILE A 433 11.10 -10.12 -30.11
C ILE A 433 11.19 -11.09 -28.94
N ALA A 434 12.15 -12.03 -28.95
CA ALA A 434 12.32 -12.95 -27.83
C ALA A 434 12.68 -12.20 -26.53
N GLN A 435 13.38 -11.07 -26.63
CA GLN A 435 13.77 -10.25 -25.48
C GLN A 435 12.72 -9.23 -25.03
N THR A 436 11.63 -9.05 -25.78
CA THR A 436 10.56 -8.10 -25.40
C THR A 436 9.61 -8.69 -24.36
N HIS A 437 9.62 -10.01 -24.23
CA HIS A 437 8.90 -10.73 -23.20
C HIS A 437 9.84 -11.44 -22.24
N GLY A 438 9.30 -11.80 -21.07
CA GLY A 438 9.96 -12.68 -20.13
C GLY A 438 8.96 -13.37 -19.22
N GLY A 439 9.33 -14.49 -18.63
CA GLY A 439 8.42 -15.30 -17.81
C GLY A 439 9.10 -15.94 -16.61
N TYR A 440 8.33 -16.17 -15.54
CA TYR A 440 8.76 -17.00 -14.42
C TYR A 440 7.67 -17.96 -13.99
N PHE A 441 7.96 -19.26 -14.11
CA PHE A 441 7.11 -20.34 -13.65
C PHE A 441 7.77 -21.00 -12.44
N SER A 442 7.04 -21.05 -11.32
CA SER A 442 7.57 -21.53 -10.03
C SER A 442 7.93 -23.02 -9.97
N GLN A 443 7.97 -23.73 -11.10
CA GLN A 443 8.32 -25.16 -11.18
C GLN A 443 9.79 -25.42 -11.51
N ASP A 444 10.56 -24.43 -11.94
CA ASP A 444 11.95 -24.63 -12.40
C ASP A 444 13.00 -24.18 -11.39
N ASN A 445 12.68 -24.11 -10.08
CA ASN A 445 13.71 -23.92 -9.05
C ASN A 445 14.58 -25.19 -8.83
N SER A 446 14.34 -26.27 -9.59
CA SER A 446 15.21 -27.44 -9.67
C SER A 446 16.19 -27.39 -10.84
N ASP A 447 15.89 -26.62 -11.89
CA ASP A 447 16.75 -26.50 -13.06
C ASP A 447 17.62 -25.26 -12.92
N LYS A 448 18.90 -25.50 -12.64
CA LYS A 448 19.95 -24.47 -12.54
C LYS A 448 20.34 -23.97 -13.92
N ASP A 449 19.40 -23.41 -14.68
CA ASP A 449 19.75 -22.66 -15.88
C ASP A 449 20.00 -21.20 -15.47
N ASP A 450 21.27 -20.80 -15.49
CA ASP A 450 21.73 -19.47 -15.07
C ASP A 450 20.98 -18.33 -15.79
N LYS A 451 20.48 -18.57 -17.01
CA LYS A 451 19.68 -17.60 -17.77
C LYS A 451 18.29 -17.38 -17.19
N ILE A 452 17.63 -18.45 -16.75
CA ILE A 452 16.30 -18.38 -16.13
C ILE A 452 16.44 -17.69 -14.78
N GLU A 453 17.44 -18.05 -13.97
CA GLU A 453 17.66 -17.39 -12.68
C GLU A 453 17.95 -15.88 -12.84
N GLN A 454 18.74 -15.48 -13.85
CA GLN A 454 18.98 -14.07 -14.17
C GLN A 454 17.70 -13.34 -14.61
N GLU A 455 16.85 -13.97 -15.41
CA GLU A 455 15.59 -13.40 -15.86
C GLU A 455 14.62 -13.19 -14.69
N VAL A 456 14.53 -14.16 -13.78
CA VAL A 456 13.71 -14.09 -12.56
C VAL A 456 14.21 -13.02 -11.61
N ASN A 457 15.53 -12.93 -11.44
CA ASN A 457 16.15 -11.91 -10.62
C ASN A 457 15.91 -10.51 -11.21
N GLU A 458 16.03 -10.36 -12.53
CA GLU A 458 15.72 -9.09 -13.22
C GLU A 458 14.26 -8.67 -13.03
N ILE A 459 13.33 -9.62 -13.21
CA ILE A 459 11.90 -9.35 -13.15
C ILE A 459 11.45 -9.00 -11.72
N LEU A 460 11.91 -9.75 -10.71
CA LEU A 460 11.40 -9.63 -9.34
C LEU A 460 12.25 -8.72 -8.44
N HIS A 461 13.55 -8.59 -8.70
CA HIS A 461 14.48 -7.91 -7.80
C HIS A 461 15.10 -6.65 -8.42
N ASP A 462 15.38 -6.63 -9.73
CA ASP A 462 16.00 -5.49 -10.42
C ASP A 462 14.97 -4.61 -11.16
N LYS A 463 14.10 -3.98 -10.37
CA LYS A 463 13.02 -3.11 -10.89
C LYS A 463 13.56 -1.98 -11.76
N GLU A 464 14.70 -1.40 -11.41
CA GLU A 464 15.29 -0.27 -12.15
C GLU A 464 15.74 -0.69 -13.55
N LYS A 465 16.38 -1.86 -13.68
CA LYS A 465 16.75 -2.42 -14.98
C LYS A 465 15.53 -2.75 -15.84
N LEU A 466 14.45 -3.24 -15.24
CA LEU A 466 13.19 -3.50 -15.97
C LEU A 466 12.54 -2.19 -16.45
N LEU A 467 12.68 -1.10 -15.70
CA LEU A 467 12.13 0.23 -16.04
C LEU A 467 12.98 1.00 -17.06
N SER A 468 14.24 0.63 -17.25
CA SER A 468 15.12 1.25 -18.25
C SER A 468 14.57 1.10 -19.67
N LEU A 469 14.65 2.20 -20.45
CA LEU A 469 14.32 2.21 -21.88
C LEU A 469 15.33 1.41 -22.72
N ASP A 470 16.54 1.14 -22.21
CA ASP A 470 17.49 0.28 -22.92
C ASP A 470 17.12 -1.19 -22.85
N ASN A 471 16.32 -1.56 -21.85
CA ASN A 471 15.81 -2.90 -21.70
C ASN A 471 14.57 -3.08 -22.61
N PRO A 472 14.58 -4.00 -23.58
CA PRO A 472 13.44 -4.22 -24.45
C PRO A 472 12.28 -4.96 -23.75
N ARG A 473 12.47 -5.55 -22.58
CA ARG A 473 11.42 -6.32 -21.90
C ARG A 473 10.27 -5.42 -21.45
N ARG A 474 9.04 -5.78 -21.82
CA ARG A 474 7.81 -5.00 -21.55
C ARG A 474 6.58 -5.88 -21.26
N PHE A 475 6.57 -7.10 -21.78
CA PHE A 475 5.57 -8.11 -21.48
C PHE A 475 6.14 -9.08 -20.46
N VAL A 476 5.43 -9.31 -19.36
CA VAL A 476 5.87 -10.27 -18.35
C VAL A 476 4.81 -11.31 -18.09
N PHE A 477 5.22 -12.57 -18.02
CA PHE A 477 4.38 -13.73 -17.77
C PHE A 477 4.65 -14.28 -16.36
N SER A 478 3.59 -14.43 -15.56
CA SER A 478 3.71 -14.90 -14.18
C SER A 478 2.56 -15.85 -13.84
N LYS A 479 2.83 -16.84 -12.98
CA LYS A 479 1.75 -17.58 -12.31
C LYS A 479 1.01 -16.67 -11.32
N TRP A 480 -0.30 -16.88 -11.16
CA TRP A 480 -1.15 -16.12 -10.21
C TRP A 480 -0.70 -16.27 -8.74
N THR A 481 -0.11 -17.41 -8.39
CA THR A 481 0.45 -17.68 -7.06
C THR A 481 1.57 -16.73 -6.66
N LEU A 482 2.23 -16.11 -7.65
CA LEU A 482 3.35 -15.19 -7.45
C LEU A 482 2.93 -13.71 -7.45
N ARG A 483 1.63 -13.41 -7.47
CA ARG A 483 1.10 -12.03 -7.48
C ARG A 483 1.64 -11.17 -6.33
N GLU A 484 1.90 -11.76 -5.16
CA GLU A 484 2.43 -11.02 -4.01
C GLU A 484 3.85 -10.46 -4.22
N GLY A 485 4.63 -11.03 -5.15
CA GLY A 485 5.97 -10.54 -5.50
C GLY A 485 5.96 -9.34 -6.46
N TRP A 486 4.82 -9.02 -7.06
CA TRP A 486 4.68 -7.94 -8.02
C TRP A 486 4.40 -6.61 -7.32
N ASP A 487 5.24 -5.63 -7.63
CA ASP A 487 5.16 -4.28 -7.06
C ASP A 487 5.94 -3.28 -7.93
N ASN A 488 5.46 -3.04 -9.16
CA ASN A 488 6.13 -2.16 -10.12
C ASN A 488 5.22 -0.98 -10.52
N PRO A 489 5.67 0.28 -10.34
CA PRO A 489 4.84 1.46 -10.61
C PRO A 489 4.46 1.64 -12.07
N ASN A 490 5.19 1.05 -13.02
CA ASN A 490 4.93 1.18 -14.45
C ASN A 490 4.14 0.02 -15.04
N VAL A 491 3.55 -0.85 -14.22
CA VAL A 491 2.51 -1.76 -14.70
C VAL A 491 1.28 -0.93 -15.06
N PHE A 492 0.95 -0.91 -16.35
CA PHE A 492 -0.23 -0.22 -16.90
C PHE A 492 -1.30 -1.20 -17.37
N GLN A 493 -0.96 -2.48 -17.49
CA GLN A 493 -1.92 -3.50 -17.85
C GLN A 493 -1.71 -4.77 -17.06
N ILE A 494 -2.81 -5.35 -16.60
CA ILE A 494 -2.85 -6.70 -16.07
C ILE A 494 -3.87 -7.49 -16.89
N CYS A 495 -3.44 -8.61 -17.44
CA CYS A 495 -4.30 -9.53 -18.15
C CYS A 495 -4.41 -10.82 -17.36
N LYS A 496 -5.59 -11.03 -16.75
CA LYS A 496 -5.92 -12.22 -15.98
C LYS A 496 -6.73 -13.15 -16.87
N LEU A 497 -6.08 -14.18 -17.42
CA LEU A 497 -6.72 -15.08 -18.39
C LEU A 497 -7.61 -16.16 -17.75
N ARG A 498 -7.62 -16.28 -16.41
CA ARG A 498 -8.40 -17.31 -15.69
C ARG A 498 -9.00 -16.75 -14.40
N SER A 499 -10.26 -17.08 -14.11
CA SER A 499 -10.90 -16.74 -12.83
C SER A 499 -10.36 -17.64 -11.72
N SER A 500 -9.75 -17.04 -10.70
CA SER A 500 -9.35 -17.74 -9.48
C SER A 500 -10.61 -17.98 -8.62
N GLY A 501 -10.92 -19.24 -8.31
CA GLY A 501 -12.11 -19.62 -7.52
C GLY A 501 -12.14 -19.15 -6.05
N SER A 502 -11.24 -18.27 -5.61
CA SER A 502 -11.24 -17.73 -4.25
C SER A 502 -11.89 -16.35 -4.17
N GLU A 503 -12.80 -16.18 -3.22
CA GLU A 503 -13.40 -14.90 -2.80
C GLU A 503 -12.39 -13.99 -2.07
N THR A 504 -11.25 -13.68 -2.71
CA THR A 504 -10.34 -12.65 -2.20
C THR A 504 -10.80 -11.26 -2.65
N SER A 505 -10.54 -10.25 -1.81
CA SER A 505 -10.80 -8.83 -2.11
C SER A 505 -10.19 -8.45 -3.48
N LYS A 506 -11.01 -7.96 -4.41
CA LYS A 506 -10.54 -7.58 -5.76
C LYS A 506 -9.62 -6.37 -5.68
N LEU A 507 -9.86 -5.49 -4.70
CA LEU A 507 -9.01 -4.33 -4.45
C LEU A 507 -7.60 -4.75 -4.00
N GLN A 508 -7.47 -5.79 -3.19
CA GLN A 508 -6.17 -6.34 -2.80
C GLN A 508 -5.42 -6.97 -3.97
N GLU A 509 -6.14 -7.58 -4.92
CA GLU A 509 -5.54 -8.16 -6.14
C GLU A 509 -4.89 -7.08 -7.02
N VAL A 510 -5.58 -5.96 -7.23
CA VAL A 510 -5.09 -4.88 -8.10
C VAL A 510 -4.20 -3.87 -7.38
N GLY A 511 -4.32 -3.76 -6.06
CA GLY A 511 -3.85 -2.61 -5.28
C GLY A 511 -2.35 -2.32 -5.34
N ARG A 512 -1.50 -3.34 -5.54
CA ARG A 512 -0.04 -3.16 -5.61
C ARG A 512 0.40 -2.52 -6.94
N ASP A 513 -0.34 -2.79 -8.00
CA ASP A 513 -0.07 -2.26 -9.35
C ASP A 513 -0.74 -0.90 -9.61
N LEU A 514 -1.54 -0.40 -8.66
CA LEU A 514 -2.15 0.93 -8.71
C LEU A 514 -1.18 2.07 -8.38
N ARG A 515 0.10 1.80 -8.07
CA ARG A 515 1.09 2.85 -7.82
C ARG A 515 1.23 3.81 -9.00
N LEU A 516 1.46 5.10 -8.72
CA LEU A 516 1.74 6.08 -9.77
C LEU A 516 3.07 5.76 -10.48
N PRO A 517 3.13 5.95 -11.82
CA PRO A 517 4.28 5.57 -12.63
C PRO A 517 5.49 6.50 -12.42
N VAL A 518 6.66 6.01 -12.82
CA VAL A 518 7.91 6.80 -12.89
C VAL A 518 8.34 7.01 -14.34
N ASN A 519 8.96 8.15 -14.62
CA ASN A 519 9.54 8.48 -15.92
C ASN A 519 10.96 7.93 -16.10
N GLU A 520 11.58 8.22 -17.26
CA GLU A 520 12.94 7.80 -17.62
C GLU A 520 14.04 8.33 -16.68
N TYR A 521 13.72 9.33 -15.85
CA TYR A 521 14.59 9.87 -14.80
C TYR A 521 14.30 9.22 -13.43
N MET A 522 13.50 8.14 -13.41
CA MET A 522 13.04 7.44 -12.20
C MET A 522 12.30 8.35 -11.21
N ALA A 523 11.71 9.45 -11.69
CA ALA A 523 10.87 10.36 -10.92
C ALA A 523 9.39 10.06 -11.14
N ARG A 524 8.61 10.07 -10.05
CA ARG A 524 7.17 9.79 -10.09
C ARG A 524 6.42 10.92 -10.81
N VAL A 525 5.44 10.53 -11.63
CA VAL A 525 4.67 11.46 -12.47
C VAL A 525 3.26 11.61 -11.94
N LYS A 526 2.79 12.87 -11.82
CA LYS A 526 1.50 13.25 -11.21
C LYS A 526 0.75 14.34 -11.99
N ASP A 527 1.19 14.62 -13.21
CA ASP A 527 0.65 15.70 -14.05
C ASP A 527 -0.80 15.46 -14.50
N HIS A 528 -1.25 14.21 -14.52
CA HIS A 528 -2.64 13.83 -14.81
C HIS A 528 -2.96 12.45 -14.22
N GLN A 529 -4.24 12.10 -14.24
CA GLN A 529 -4.68 10.79 -13.78
C GLN A 529 -4.27 9.67 -14.74
N PHE A 530 -3.58 8.67 -14.20
CA PHE A 530 -3.19 7.45 -14.91
C PHE A 530 -4.22 6.34 -14.68
N PHE A 531 -4.24 5.36 -15.59
CA PHE A 531 -5.16 4.22 -15.49
C PHE A 531 -4.41 2.90 -15.65
N LEU A 532 -4.77 1.92 -14.83
CA LEU A 532 -4.46 0.52 -14.99
C LEU A 532 -5.55 -0.13 -15.85
N ASN A 533 -5.19 -0.65 -17.03
CA ASN A 533 -6.11 -1.44 -17.83
C ASN A 533 -6.14 -2.87 -17.28
N TYR A 534 -7.29 -3.34 -16.83
CA TYR A 534 -7.46 -4.65 -16.21
C TYR A 534 -8.31 -5.53 -17.13
N PHE A 535 -7.72 -6.58 -17.72
CA PHE A 535 -8.41 -7.48 -18.65
C PHE A 535 -8.91 -8.71 -17.90
N VAL A 536 -10.21 -8.97 -18.00
CA VAL A 536 -10.91 -10.07 -17.33
C VAL A 536 -11.83 -10.80 -18.30
N ASP A 537 -12.10 -12.05 -18.00
CA ASP A 537 -13.04 -12.91 -18.73
C ASP A 537 -14.51 -12.50 -18.49
N SER A 538 -15.42 -12.96 -19.35
CA SER A 538 -16.87 -12.74 -19.30
C SER A 538 -17.49 -13.13 -17.95
N ASN A 539 -16.93 -14.14 -17.27
CA ASN A 539 -17.33 -14.56 -15.93
C ASN A 539 -17.24 -13.43 -14.88
N GLU A 540 -16.45 -12.39 -15.14
CA GLU A 540 -16.30 -11.22 -14.28
C GLU A 540 -16.92 -9.95 -14.91
N SER A 541 -18.00 -10.07 -15.68
CA SER A 541 -18.70 -8.92 -16.27
C SER A 541 -19.13 -7.86 -15.23
N ASP A 542 -19.42 -8.27 -13.99
CA ASP A 542 -19.73 -7.40 -12.86
C ASP A 542 -18.50 -6.89 -12.09
N PHE A 543 -17.28 -7.03 -12.65
CA PHE A 543 -16.03 -6.66 -12.00
C PHE A 543 -16.02 -5.21 -11.51
N VAL A 544 -16.37 -4.27 -12.39
CA VAL A 544 -16.40 -2.83 -12.07
C VAL A 544 -17.40 -2.53 -10.95
N GLU A 545 -18.58 -3.13 -11.00
CA GLU A 545 -19.64 -2.93 -10.02
C GLU A 545 -19.22 -3.46 -8.65
N LYS A 546 -18.71 -4.71 -8.61
CA LYS A 546 -18.18 -5.33 -7.39
C LYS A 546 -17.01 -4.53 -6.79
N LEU A 547 -16.04 -4.14 -7.61
CA LEU A 547 -14.88 -3.38 -7.15
C LEU A 547 -15.27 -1.98 -6.67
N THR A 548 -16.17 -1.30 -7.38
CA THR A 548 -16.69 0.00 -6.96
C THR A 548 -17.47 -0.12 -5.65
N ALA A 549 -18.29 -1.16 -5.50
CA ALA A 549 -19.00 -1.45 -4.25
C ALA A 549 -18.03 -1.77 -3.11
N GLU A 550 -16.95 -2.52 -3.37
CA GLU A 550 -15.91 -2.84 -2.40
C GLU A 550 -15.13 -1.60 -1.94
N VAL A 551 -14.75 -0.73 -2.87
CA VAL A 551 -14.11 0.56 -2.55
C VAL A 551 -15.04 1.45 -1.74
N ASN A 552 -16.33 1.49 -2.09
CA ASN A 552 -17.33 2.27 -1.36
C ASN A 552 -17.75 1.65 -0.01
N SER A 553 -17.65 0.33 0.15
CA SER A 553 -17.98 -0.37 1.41
C SER A 553 -16.85 -0.29 2.44
N ALA A 554 -15.62 0.02 2.00
CA ALA A 554 -14.49 0.34 2.88
C ALA A 554 -14.70 1.67 3.67
N VAL A 555 -15.76 2.43 3.38
CA VAL A 555 -16.22 3.53 4.22
C VAL A 555 -16.87 2.95 5.47
N ALA A 556 -16.21 3.16 6.61
CA ALA A 556 -16.84 2.96 7.90
C ALA A 556 -18.10 3.84 7.99
N LYS A 557 -19.23 3.14 7.91
CA LYS A 557 -20.62 3.54 8.13
C LYS A 557 -21.30 4.46 7.09
N PRO A 558 -22.52 4.09 6.66
CA PRO A 558 -23.50 5.11 6.34
C PRO A 558 -23.68 5.98 7.58
N MET A 559 -23.49 7.29 7.47
CA MET A 559 -23.95 8.20 8.52
C MET A 559 -25.43 7.88 8.77
N VAL A 560 -25.73 7.47 10.00
CA VAL A 560 -27.09 7.27 10.52
C VAL A 560 -27.23 8.20 11.69
N PHE A 561 -28.03 9.24 11.51
CA PHE A 561 -28.39 10.14 12.58
C PHE A 561 -29.65 9.58 13.26
N ALA A 562 -29.60 9.47 14.59
CA ALA A 562 -30.76 9.09 15.39
C ALA A 562 -31.73 10.27 15.59
N ALA A 563 -31.24 11.50 15.44
CA ALA A 563 -31.99 12.74 15.63
C ALA A 563 -31.54 13.84 14.64
N LEU A 564 -32.39 14.82 14.42
CA LEU A 564 -32.11 16.05 13.69
C LEU A 564 -31.28 17.01 14.56
N ASN A 565 -30.02 16.66 14.77
CA ASN A 565 -29.08 17.47 15.54
C ASN A 565 -28.46 18.61 14.69
N ASP A 566 -27.79 19.55 15.36
CA ASP A 566 -27.15 20.69 14.68
C ASP A 566 -26.09 20.27 13.65
N GLU A 567 -25.40 19.16 13.91
CA GLU A 567 -24.44 18.56 12.97
C GLU A 567 -25.11 18.16 11.63
N LEU A 568 -26.27 17.49 11.69
CA LEU A 568 -27.04 17.11 10.50
C LEU A 568 -27.54 18.35 9.75
N ILE A 569 -28.00 19.36 10.48
CA ILE A 569 -28.51 20.60 9.90
C ILE A 569 -27.39 21.37 9.19
N GLU A 570 -26.22 21.51 9.80
CA GLU A 570 -25.06 22.17 9.19
C GLU A 570 -24.57 21.43 7.95
N LYS A 571 -24.62 20.10 7.98
CA LYS A 571 -24.31 19.27 6.81
C LYS A 571 -25.28 19.50 5.65
N ILE A 572 -26.59 19.60 5.92
CA ILE A 572 -27.59 19.91 4.89
C ILE A 572 -27.36 21.32 4.34
N LEU A 573 -27.07 22.30 5.18
CA LEU A 573 -26.80 23.68 4.75
C LEU A 573 -25.56 23.78 3.85
N ALA A 574 -24.50 23.00 4.14
CA ALA A 574 -23.28 22.99 3.32
C ALA A 574 -23.55 22.51 1.88
N ALA A 575 -24.45 21.53 1.70
CA ALA A 575 -24.84 21.01 0.38
C ALA A 575 -25.96 21.83 -0.30
N TYR A 576 -26.73 22.58 0.49
CA TYR A 576 -27.86 23.39 0.04
C TYR A 576 -27.79 24.82 0.61
N PRO A 577 -26.89 25.68 0.10
CA PRO A 577 -26.64 27.01 0.67
C PRO A 577 -27.83 27.98 0.59
N ASN A 578 -28.87 27.65 -0.19
CA ASN A 578 -30.10 28.43 -0.31
C ASN A 578 -31.15 28.05 0.74
N GLU A 579 -30.93 27.00 1.53
CA GLU A 579 -31.80 26.60 2.63
C GLU A 579 -31.40 27.32 3.93
N SER A 580 -32.31 27.41 4.89
CA SER A 580 -32.04 27.95 6.23
C SER A 580 -32.33 26.88 7.30
N LYS A 581 -31.73 27.02 8.51
CA LYS A 581 -31.99 26.12 9.64
C LYS A 581 -33.50 25.92 9.89
N LYS A 582 -34.28 27.00 9.76
CA LYS A 582 -35.75 27.00 9.93
C LYS A 582 -36.47 26.24 8.80
N SER A 583 -36.03 26.40 7.55
CA SER A 583 -36.59 25.68 6.38
C SER A 583 -36.37 24.16 6.50
N ILE A 584 -35.16 23.75 6.91
CA ILE A 584 -34.80 22.33 7.07
C ILE A 584 -35.65 21.68 8.17
N ARG A 585 -35.76 22.31 9.34
CA ARG A 585 -36.59 21.81 10.45
C ARG A 585 -38.06 21.70 10.05
N HIS A 586 -38.60 22.68 9.31
CA HIS A 586 -39.98 22.62 8.83
C HIS A 586 -40.21 21.49 7.82
N LYS A 587 -39.25 21.23 6.92
CA LYS A 587 -39.35 20.14 5.93
C LYS A 587 -39.26 18.74 6.55
N LEU A 588 -38.61 18.63 7.71
CA LEU A 588 -38.38 17.37 8.42
C LEU A 588 -39.30 17.16 9.63
N ALA A 589 -40.21 18.11 9.91
CA ALA A 589 -41.08 18.08 11.09
C ALA A 589 -41.94 16.82 11.17
N ASP A 590 -42.46 16.32 10.04
CA ASP A 590 -43.27 15.09 9.98
C ASP A 590 -42.42 13.80 10.11
N LEU A 591 -41.10 13.92 10.09
CA LEU A 591 -40.14 12.82 10.15
C LEU A 591 -39.40 12.75 11.50
N THR A 592 -39.66 13.68 12.40
CA THR A 592 -39.06 13.76 13.74
C THR A 592 -40.15 13.88 14.81
N ASP A 593 -39.86 13.42 16.03
CA ASP A 593 -40.73 13.67 17.19
C ASP A 593 -40.50 15.07 17.79
N ASP A 594 -41.24 15.39 18.87
CA ASP A 594 -41.14 16.67 19.58
C ASP A 594 -39.74 16.95 20.19
N ASN A 595 -38.87 15.93 20.25
CA ASN A 595 -37.50 16.00 20.74
C ASN A 595 -36.45 15.89 19.61
N ASP A 596 -36.86 16.10 18.36
CA ASP A 596 -36.04 15.98 17.15
C ASP A 596 -35.50 14.56 16.86
N PHE A 597 -36.00 13.50 17.50
CA PHE A 597 -35.61 12.11 17.16
C PHE A 597 -36.35 11.62 15.92
N PHE A 598 -35.66 10.94 15.01
CA PHE A 598 -36.30 10.43 13.80
C PHE A 598 -37.31 9.32 14.13
N VAL A 599 -38.54 9.46 13.64
CA VAL A 599 -39.55 8.40 13.70
C VAL A 599 -39.22 7.26 12.72
N GLU A 600 -39.99 6.16 12.72
CA GLU A 600 -39.69 5.00 11.88
C GLU A 600 -39.55 5.38 10.39
N LYS A 601 -38.39 5.08 9.79
CA LYS A 601 -37.95 5.50 8.43
C LYS A 601 -37.70 7.00 8.22
N GLY A 602 -37.81 7.86 9.25
CA GLY A 602 -37.62 9.31 9.15
C GLY A 602 -36.25 9.71 8.58
N PHE A 603 -35.19 9.05 9.02
CA PHE A 603 -33.84 9.29 8.48
C PHE A 603 -33.68 8.83 7.02
N ALA A 604 -34.34 7.74 6.61
CA ALA A 604 -34.27 7.23 5.25
C ALA A 604 -34.99 8.16 4.25
N GLU A 605 -36.11 8.76 4.66
CA GLU A 605 -36.82 9.78 3.87
C GLU A 605 -36.05 11.12 3.85
N THR A 606 -35.42 11.50 4.95
CA THR A 606 -34.50 12.66 5.00
C THR A 606 -33.38 12.53 3.96
N LYS A 607 -32.82 11.34 3.79
CA LYS A 607 -31.83 11.03 2.74
C LYS A 607 -32.36 11.22 1.32
N LYS A 608 -33.64 10.91 1.07
CA LYS A 608 -34.27 11.12 -0.24
C LYS A 608 -34.58 12.58 -0.52
N MET A 609 -34.90 13.37 0.51
CA MET A 609 -35.22 14.80 0.37
C MET A 609 -33.99 15.67 0.16
N PHE A 610 -32.88 15.35 0.83
CA PHE A 610 -31.62 16.10 0.72
C PHE A 610 -30.49 15.23 0.14
N PRO A 611 -30.66 14.63 -1.06
CA PRO A 611 -29.72 13.64 -1.57
C PRO A 611 -28.30 14.19 -1.68
N LYS A 612 -28.08 15.48 -1.97
CA LYS A 612 -26.72 16.07 -2.05
C LYS A 612 -26.03 16.25 -0.70
N ALA A 613 -26.79 16.30 0.40
CA ALA A 613 -26.23 16.34 1.76
C ALA A 613 -25.74 14.95 2.21
N PHE A 614 -26.21 13.91 1.53
CA PHE A 614 -25.88 12.50 1.79
C PHE A 614 -25.27 11.79 0.60
N GLU A 615 -25.12 12.45 -0.55
CA GLU A 615 -24.15 12.13 -1.59
C GLU A 615 -22.86 12.09 -0.83
N VAL A 616 -22.36 10.87 -0.65
CA VAL A 616 -21.27 10.61 0.27
C VAL A 616 -20.13 11.52 -0.19
N SER A 617 -19.80 12.53 0.62
CA SER A 617 -18.64 13.39 0.41
C SER A 617 -17.32 12.59 0.45
N GLY A 618 -17.42 11.28 0.70
CA GLY A 618 -16.42 10.26 0.45
C GLY A 618 -16.98 9.02 -0.25
N SER A 619 -17.79 9.13 -1.31
CA SER A 619 -17.90 8.06 -2.31
C SER A 619 -16.84 8.24 -3.38
N LEU A 620 -16.54 7.16 -4.10
CA LEU A 620 -15.65 7.20 -5.24
C LEU A 620 -16.18 8.17 -6.32
N LYS A 621 -15.38 9.16 -6.71
CA LYS A 621 -15.70 10.10 -7.80
C LYS A 621 -15.90 9.36 -9.12
N ASN A 622 -16.82 9.86 -9.94
CA ASN A 622 -17.08 9.31 -11.28
C ASN A 622 -15.81 9.30 -12.13
N GLY A 623 -15.60 8.21 -12.88
CA GLY A 623 -14.48 8.07 -13.81
C GLY A 623 -13.19 7.51 -13.21
N LYS A 624 -13.13 7.24 -11.90
CA LYS A 624 -11.96 6.60 -11.25
C LYS A 624 -11.87 5.11 -11.55
N ILE A 625 -13.00 4.42 -11.61
CA ILE A 625 -13.14 3.03 -12.06
C ILE A 625 -14.18 3.03 -13.19
N THR A 626 -13.83 2.48 -14.36
CA THR A 626 -14.65 2.54 -15.58
C THR A 626 -14.62 1.23 -16.36
N ARG A 627 -15.67 0.93 -17.13
CA ARG A 627 -15.62 -0.13 -18.15
C ARG A 627 -15.00 0.43 -19.43
N SER A 628 -14.28 -0.41 -20.17
CA SER A 628 -13.78 -0.07 -21.49
C SER A 628 -14.94 0.18 -22.44
N GLY A 629 -14.89 1.28 -23.20
CA GLY A 629 -15.96 1.70 -24.11
C GLY A 629 -16.96 2.69 -23.52
N ASP A 630 -16.96 2.91 -22.20
CA ASP A 630 -17.74 3.99 -21.58
C ASP A 630 -17.33 5.34 -22.19
N LYS A 631 -18.31 6.11 -22.66
CA LYS A 631 -18.06 7.45 -23.23
C LYS A 631 -17.52 8.36 -22.14
N THR A 632 -16.20 8.52 -22.08
CA THR A 632 -15.60 9.68 -21.40
C THR A 632 -16.23 10.94 -21.99
N SER A 633 -16.76 11.82 -21.15
CA SER A 633 -17.31 13.12 -21.56
C SER A 633 -16.20 13.99 -22.14
N LYS A 634 -15.84 13.75 -23.40
CA LYS A 634 -14.89 14.59 -24.12
C LYS A 634 -15.61 15.89 -24.44
N VAL A 635 -15.31 16.93 -23.68
CA VAL A 635 -15.70 18.30 -24.04
C VAL A 635 -14.96 18.64 -25.31
N LYS A 636 -15.66 18.75 -26.44
CA LYS A 636 -15.05 19.19 -27.70
C LYS A 636 -14.52 20.61 -27.49
N MET A 637 -13.20 20.78 -27.59
CA MET A 637 -12.59 22.10 -27.65
C MET A 637 -13.14 22.83 -28.87
N ARG A 638 -13.77 23.99 -28.66
CA ARG A 638 -14.27 24.83 -29.75
C ARG A 638 -13.06 25.53 -30.38
N VAL A 639 -12.49 24.93 -31.42
CA VAL A 639 -11.23 25.38 -32.05
C VAL A 639 -11.27 26.86 -32.42
N GLY A 640 -12.40 27.38 -32.90
CA GLY A 640 -12.56 28.81 -33.21
C GLY A 640 -12.52 29.76 -32.01
N LYS A 641 -12.68 29.26 -30.78
CA LYS A 641 -12.51 30.02 -29.53
C LYS A 641 -11.10 29.90 -28.95
N TYR A 642 -10.24 29.04 -29.51
CA TYR A 642 -8.85 28.99 -29.07
C TYR A 642 -8.14 30.29 -29.42
N ASP A 643 -8.36 30.87 -30.59
CA ASP A 643 -7.75 32.17 -30.95
C ASP A 643 -8.19 33.29 -29.99
N GLU A 644 -9.45 33.28 -29.54
CA GLU A 644 -9.96 34.20 -28.51
C GLU A 644 -9.32 33.97 -27.13
N LEU A 645 -9.00 32.71 -26.79
CA LEU A 645 -8.41 32.32 -25.50
C LEU A 645 -6.89 32.21 -25.52
N LYS A 646 -6.25 32.29 -26.70
CA LYS A 646 -4.84 31.99 -26.91
C LYS A 646 -3.96 32.90 -26.07
N ALA A 647 -4.23 34.21 -26.12
CA ALA A 647 -3.51 35.20 -25.34
C ALA A 647 -3.62 34.91 -23.83
N LEU A 648 -4.81 34.58 -23.34
CA LEU A 648 -5.04 34.24 -21.93
C LEU A 648 -4.34 32.93 -21.55
N TRP A 649 -4.49 31.89 -22.39
CA TRP A 649 -3.91 30.57 -22.18
C TRP A 649 -2.38 30.59 -22.18
N GLU A 650 -1.76 31.30 -23.13
CA GLU A 650 -0.32 31.49 -23.19
C GLU A 650 0.18 32.28 -21.98
N THR A 651 -0.55 33.31 -21.55
CA THR A 651 -0.19 34.10 -20.36
C THR A 651 -0.27 33.27 -19.08
N ILE A 652 -1.33 32.48 -18.88
CA ILE A 652 -1.50 31.64 -17.69
C ILE A 652 -0.47 30.50 -17.65
N ASN A 653 -0.08 29.94 -18.81
CA ASN A 653 0.87 28.83 -18.88
C ASN A 653 2.34 29.27 -18.99
N GLN A 654 2.64 30.57 -18.90
CA GLN A 654 4.02 31.04 -18.78
C GLN A 654 4.60 30.62 -17.43
N LYS A 655 5.67 29.82 -17.47
CA LYS A 655 6.42 29.50 -16.27
C LYS A 655 7.18 30.75 -15.81
N ALA A 656 6.87 31.24 -14.61
CA ALA A 656 7.61 32.31 -13.97
C ALA A 656 8.65 31.74 -12.99
N LEU A 657 9.82 32.38 -12.92
CA LEU A 657 10.80 32.14 -11.86
C LEU A 657 10.72 33.29 -10.87
N LEU A 658 10.49 32.96 -9.60
CA LEU A 658 10.55 33.95 -8.53
C LEU A 658 12.02 34.30 -8.27
N GLN A 659 12.38 35.55 -8.54
CA GLN A 659 13.68 36.11 -8.19
C GLN A 659 13.48 37.17 -7.11
N TYR A 660 13.98 36.90 -5.91
CA TYR A 660 14.01 37.89 -4.83
C TYR A 660 15.12 38.90 -5.12
N LYS A 661 14.74 40.15 -5.42
CA LYS A 661 15.67 41.25 -5.70
C LYS A 661 16.23 41.85 -4.40
N ILE A 662 17.00 41.05 -3.67
CA ILE A 662 17.72 41.50 -2.48
C ILE A 662 19.12 41.94 -2.90
N LYS A 663 19.48 43.18 -2.57
CA LYS A 663 20.67 43.86 -3.13
C LYS A 663 21.99 43.18 -2.74
N ASP A 664 22.11 42.79 -1.48
CA ASP A 664 23.30 42.19 -0.88
C ASP A 664 22.93 41.42 0.40
N GLU A 665 23.88 40.66 0.95
CA GLU A 665 23.70 39.91 2.19
C GLU A 665 23.37 40.80 3.39
N ALA A 666 23.84 42.05 3.41
CA ALA A 666 23.52 42.97 4.50
C ALA A 666 22.02 43.36 4.48
N ALA A 667 21.46 43.59 3.30
CA ALA A 667 20.03 43.82 3.10
C ALA A 667 19.21 42.57 3.44
N PHE A 668 19.68 41.37 3.08
CA PHE A 668 19.03 40.12 3.49
C PHE A 668 19.04 39.94 4.99
N LEU A 669 20.20 40.12 5.64
CA LEU A 669 20.36 40.05 7.09
C LEU A 669 19.45 41.05 7.80
N ALA A 670 19.32 42.28 7.28
CA ALA A 670 18.41 43.28 7.83
C ALA A 670 16.94 42.82 7.77
N LEU A 671 16.50 42.30 6.61
CA LEU A 671 15.15 41.74 6.44
C LEU A 671 14.89 40.54 7.35
N PHE A 672 15.83 39.60 7.42
CA PHE A 672 15.74 38.43 8.27
C PHE A 672 15.72 38.80 9.76
N THR A 673 16.59 39.72 10.19
CA THR A 673 16.62 40.21 11.57
C THR A 673 15.33 40.97 11.92
N GLN A 674 14.79 41.74 10.97
CA GLN A 674 13.51 42.42 11.15
C GLN A 674 12.37 41.39 11.30
N TYR A 675 12.31 40.37 10.44
CA TYR A 675 11.34 39.28 10.59
C TYR A 675 11.42 38.62 11.98
N LEU A 676 12.63 38.31 12.46
CA LEU A 676 12.84 37.73 13.78
C LEU A 676 12.37 38.67 14.91
N ARG A 677 12.59 39.98 14.78
CA ARG A 677 12.12 40.99 15.75
C ARG A 677 10.60 41.14 15.72
N ASP A 678 10.00 41.24 14.54
CA ASP A 678 8.55 41.40 14.37
C ASP A 678 7.79 40.17 14.87
N ASN A 679 8.41 39.00 14.77
CA ASN A 679 7.88 37.73 15.28
C ASN A 679 8.50 37.33 16.63
N ALA A 680 9.21 38.23 17.32
CA ALA A 680 9.87 37.92 18.60
C ALA A 680 8.88 37.35 19.64
N ASN A 681 7.62 37.77 19.58
CA ASN A 681 6.54 37.29 20.44
C ASN A 681 6.25 35.79 20.23
N LYS A 682 6.41 35.29 19.00
CA LYS A 682 6.34 33.87 18.65
C LYS A 682 7.61 33.10 19.05
N PHE A 683 8.72 33.81 19.22
CA PHE A 683 10.02 33.27 19.65
C PHE A 683 10.29 33.47 21.16
N THR A 684 9.24 33.60 21.97
CA THR A 684 9.41 33.84 23.40
C THR A 684 10.10 32.64 24.09
N PRO A 685 11.17 32.85 24.89
CA PRO A 685 11.82 31.77 25.65
C PRO A 685 10.87 31.08 26.63
N THR A 686 9.84 31.82 27.03
CA THR A 686 8.78 31.46 27.97
C THR A 686 7.54 32.25 27.58
N GLY A 687 6.61 31.62 26.86
CA GLY A 687 5.24 32.13 26.78
C GLY A 687 4.55 31.95 28.13
N ILE A 688 3.73 32.91 28.55
CA ILE A 688 2.78 32.67 29.63
C ILE A 688 1.82 31.58 29.13
N ARG A 689 2.09 30.34 29.53
CA ARG A 689 1.09 29.29 29.54
C ARG A 689 0.17 29.56 30.72
N THR A 690 -1.13 29.63 30.48
CA THR A 690 -2.10 29.40 31.55
C THR A 690 -2.03 27.91 31.90
N VAL A 691 -1.10 27.55 32.77
CA VAL A 691 -0.97 26.19 33.29
C VAL A 691 -2.00 26.04 34.40
N GLN A 692 -3.15 25.42 34.10
CA GLN A 692 -3.94 24.80 35.17
C GLN A 692 -3.16 23.60 35.67
N SER A 693 -2.51 23.76 36.81
CA SER A 693 -1.79 22.68 37.49
C SER A 693 -2.74 22.01 38.48
N GLU A 694 -3.20 20.81 38.16
CA GLU A 694 -3.93 19.99 39.12
C GLU A 694 -2.92 19.06 39.82
N ILE A 695 -2.74 19.24 41.14
CA ILE A 695 -1.89 18.34 41.94
C ILE A 695 -2.76 17.15 42.33
N LYS A 696 -2.52 16.00 41.70
CA LYS A 696 -3.12 14.73 42.12
C LYS A 696 -2.10 13.90 42.89
N VAL A 697 -2.43 13.63 44.15
CA VAL A 697 -1.72 12.66 44.98
C VAL A 697 -2.37 11.30 44.77
N SER A 698 -1.63 10.36 44.18
CA SER A 698 -2.05 8.96 44.07
C SER A 698 -0.89 8.05 44.44
N LYS A 699 -1.14 7.17 45.42
CA LYS A 699 -0.17 6.16 45.92
C LYS A 699 1.21 6.73 46.32
N GLY A 700 1.23 7.88 46.99
CA GLY A 700 2.46 8.47 47.54
C GLY A 700 3.37 9.18 46.52
N LEU A 701 2.98 9.23 45.24
CA LEU A 701 3.61 10.07 44.23
C LEU A 701 2.79 11.34 44.00
N LEU A 702 3.46 12.48 44.13
CA LEU A 702 2.95 13.79 43.72
C LEU A 702 3.03 13.87 42.19
N SER A 703 1.89 13.87 41.51
CA SER A 703 1.82 14.08 40.07
C SER A 703 1.23 15.46 39.78
N VAL A 704 1.99 16.28 39.06
CA VAL A 704 1.53 17.56 38.52
C VAL A 704 0.99 17.27 37.13
N VAL A 705 -0.32 17.32 36.95
CA VAL A 705 -0.92 17.19 35.61
C VAL A 705 -0.88 18.57 34.96
N LYS A 706 -0.09 18.69 33.89
CA LYS A 706 -0.06 19.86 33.01
C LYS A 706 -0.96 19.57 31.81
N ASN A 707 -2.04 20.34 31.64
CA ASN A 707 -2.85 20.30 30.43
C ASN A 707 -2.20 21.21 29.39
N ASP A 708 -1.61 20.62 28.35
CA ASP A 708 -1.09 21.33 27.19
C ASP A 708 -1.80 20.78 25.94
N SER A 709 -2.41 21.66 25.12
CA SER A 709 -2.92 21.32 23.79
C SER A 709 -1.83 21.59 22.77
N VAL A 710 -1.47 20.59 21.95
CA VAL A 710 -0.51 20.72 20.84
C VAL A 710 -1.17 21.39 19.61
N PHE A 711 -2.49 21.60 19.65
CA PHE A 711 -3.24 22.19 18.53
C PHE A 711 -3.24 23.72 18.52
N ASP A 712 -2.80 24.36 19.61
CA ASP A 712 -2.63 25.81 19.72
C ASP A 712 -1.14 26.16 19.82
N ASP A 713 -0.44 26.11 18.68
CA ASP A 713 0.67 27.01 18.28
C ASP A 713 1.75 26.29 17.46
N SER A 714 2.12 26.91 16.35
CA SER A 714 3.34 26.66 15.60
C SER A 714 4.55 27.07 16.44
N PHE A 715 4.96 26.24 17.39
CA PHE A 715 6.16 26.49 18.18
C PHE A 715 7.41 26.25 17.30
N GLU A 716 8.09 27.32 16.89
CA GLU A 716 9.36 27.18 16.19
C GLU A 716 10.50 26.89 17.20
N PRO A 717 11.16 25.72 17.12
CA PRO A 717 12.09 25.25 18.15
C PRO A 717 13.45 25.97 18.17
N ILE A 718 13.62 27.05 17.40
CA ILE A 718 14.88 27.81 17.28
C ILE A 718 15.42 28.22 18.66
N ASN A 719 14.53 28.53 19.60
CA ASN A 719 14.89 29.08 20.91
C ASN A 719 15.37 28.02 21.92
N THR A 720 15.13 26.72 21.66
CA THR A 720 15.51 25.61 22.54
C THR A 720 16.66 24.76 21.98
N MET A 721 17.11 25.08 20.76
CA MET A 721 18.23 24.40 20.13
C MET A 721 19.58 24.93 20.63
N ASN A 722 20.57 24.03 20.72
CA ASN A 722 21.94 24.47 20.91
C ASN A 722 22.47 25.14 19.63
N TYR A 723 23.50 25.97 19.77
CA TYR A 723 24.01 26.82 18.67
C TYR A 723 24.33 26.05 17.37
N ARG A 724 24.92 24.85 17.49
CA ARG A 724 25.22 23.98 16.34
C ARG A 724 23.97 23.40 15.68
N LYS A 725 22.93 23.09 16.45
CA LYS A 725 21.64 22.63 15.93
C LYS A 725 20.86 23.76 15.25
N VAL A 726 20.92 24.98 15.77
CA VAL A 726 20.32 26.17 15.13
C VAL A 726 20.93 26.38 13.73
N PHE A 727 22.25 26.37 13.62
CA PHE A 727 22.96 26.59 12.35
C PHE A 727 22.68 25.52 11.28
N ASN A 728 22.32 24.30 11.68
CA ASN A 728 21.95 23.23 10.75
C ASN A 728 20.44 23.17 10.46
N TYR A 729 19.62 23.81 11.30
CA TYR A 729 18.16 23.80 11.20
C TYR A 729 17.64 24.97 10.36
N VAL A 730 18.26 26.15 10.53
CA VAL A 730 18.13 27.34 9.66
C VAL A 730 18.96 27.10 8.40
#